data_AF-A0A8J7YXM6-F1
#
_entry.id   AF-A0A8J7YXM6-F1
#
_cell.length_a   1.000
_cell.length_b   1.000
_cell.length_c   1.000
_cell.angle_alpha   90.00
_cell.angle_beta   90.00
_cell.angle_gamma   90.00
#
_symmetry.space_group_name_H-M   'P 1'
#
loop_
_entity.id
_entity.type
_entity.pdbx_description
1 polymer ?
#
loop_
_entity_poly.entity_id
_entity_poly.type
_entity_poly.pdbx_seq_one_letter_code
_entity_poly.pdbx_strand_id
1 'polypeptide(L)'
;MTSIIPSSLCGVPHVKDGCGVFGVIARKPSEMIPSGVAVAGICAARQRGSRLGAGFASTVLEGGSRNPFRMKAFVRDKSVAEELVPTISSSISEVIDTSFSDFGGSSAAGMPLVEMTLVQPDLRSISGIVDRINSRLISGSEVKGRIFSYGNYTDVFKGVGFPDDVASLYGLQNDTREAHAWIAHTRQPTNSPGALPVWSHPFSALDCAIVHNGDISSFGANIAYLESRGYHSHIGTDSEVIVRLLEVLIREEGLELCDALKVLSNPHSRQLSSNEREFLTRYKNARLDGPFSVVGSLGTGKDCYLFAVTDRSKFRPLVIGRDSRFYYAASEESQIRSLSPNAEVWGVESASFFVYSLKKGLIASGTSRNLSQHQSSEPAVSFTIRAGRSHQSVNSEIAHRLKEDDSVTVVEDINGTRFIGMGFSFKDVPGTKKVIVNGYPGNCLANLNDGGTFEVFGNVADDLADTMTDGRVIVHGNARDVAGQALQGGRIYVRGSVGNRAAIQMREFRERRPYFIVCETAGDYLGEYMAGGRVVVLNLSCCDRPVGNYIGTGMVGGKIFIRGNVRSSQVGLLPLPEDVSAYLHSLCDEGLIDSRLLSEGLDLSDPASIERTLPPEISSRVLRLFYSSRHSKRIRNEKRVLSDAEKSELSPVISDCLDSLNLPRSLLAEILSSEYSVVSVG
;
A
#
# COMPACT_ATOMS: atom_id res chain seq x y z
N MET A 1 -2.54 35.08 21.91
CA MET A 1 -1.08 34.95 22.06
C MET A 1 -0.68 33.65 21.38
N THR A 2 -0.06 33.83 20.22
CA THR A 2 0.32 32.84 19.21
C THR A 2 1.57 32.08 19.67
N SER A 3 1.46 30.77 19.90
CA SER A 3 2.64 29.92 20.14
C SER A 3 3.15 29.37 18.82
N ILE A 4 4.21 30.00 18.33
CA ILE A 4 5.01 29.61 17.17
C ILE A 4 5.68 28.25 17.48
N ILE A 5 5.43 27.25 16.64
CA ILE A 5 6.11 25.95 16.67
C ILE A 5 7.58 26.18 16.25
N PRO A 6 8.61 25.77 17.02
CA PRO A 6 9.99 26.13 16.72
C PRO A 6 10.54 25.39 15.50
N SER A 7 11.21 26.15 14.62
CA SER A 7 11.86 25.73 13.38
C SER A 7 13.23 25.05 13.57
N SER A 8 13.39 24.13 14.53
CA SER A 8 14.71 23.56 14.89
C SER A 8 14.89 22.06 14.62
N LEU A 9 14.17 21.46 13.67
CA LEU A 9 14.32 20.05 13.27
C LEU A 9 15.32 19.83 12.09
N CYS A 10 16.04 20.86 11.65
CA CYS A 10 17.02 20.74 10.58
C CYS A 10 18.36 20.20 11.11
N GLY A 11 18.66 18.91 10.85
CA GLY A 11 20.04 18.43 10.99
C GLY A 11 20.27 16.92 11.13
N VAL A 12 19.28 16.08 10.85
CA VAL A 12 19.44 14.62 11.05
C VAL A 12 19.57 13.90 9.69
N PRO A 13 20.62 13.08 9.46
CA PRO A 13 20.74 12.28 8.24
C PRO A 13 19.71 11.14 8.26
N HIS A 14 18.73 11.21 7.36
CA HIS A 14 17.64 10.24 7.23
C HIS A 14 17.81 9.34 5.99
N VAL A 15 17.51 8.04 6.15
CA VAL A 15 17.50 7.05 5.07
C VAL A 15 16.28 7.29 4.18
N LYS A 16 16.49 7.52 2.88
CA LYS A 16 15.43 7.75 1.88
C LYS A 16 14.87 6.41 1.41
N ASP A 17 13.56 6.20 1.53
CA ASP A 17 12.92 4.87 1.42
C ASP A 17 11.83 4.79 0.31
N GLY A 18 11.46 5.91 -0.34
CA GLY A 18 10.53 5.93 -1.48
C GLY A 18 9.63 7.16 -1.56
N CYS A 19 8.62 7.18 -2.41
CA CYS A 19 7.65 8.29 -2.39
C CYS A 19 6.72 8.21 -1.17
N GLY A 20 6.17 9.35 -0.74
CA GLY A 20 5.08 9.43 0.22
C GLY A 20 3.79 9.88 -0.46
N VAL A 21 2.67 9.22 -0.14
CA VAL A 21 1.33 9.58 -0.63
C VAL A 21 0.43 9.91 0.55
N PHE A 22 -0.47 10.87 0.34
CA PHE A 22 -1.49 11.25 1.32
C PHE A 22 -2.78 11.65 0.60
N GLY A 23 -3.91 11.34 1.20
CA GLY A 23 -5.23 11.76 0.76
C GLY A 23 -6.15 11.90 1.97
N VAL A 24 -7.07 12.87 1.90
CA VAL A 24 -8.06 13.12 2.94
C VAL A 24 -9.36 13.62 2.29
N ILE A 25 -10.51 13.16 2.78
CA ILE A 25 -11.83 13.59 2.32
C ILE A 25 -12.78 13.80 3.50
N ALA A 26 -13.62 14.82 3.38
CA ALA A 26 -14.69 15.12 4.32
C ALA A 26 -15.70 13.97 4.35
N ARG A 27 -16.29 13.70 5.52
CA ARG A 27 -17.37 12.72 5.64
C ARG A 27 -18.75 13.27 5.29
N LYS A 28 -18.86 14.60 5.14
CA LYS A 28 -20.13 15.28 4.89
C LYS A 28 -19.94 16.38 3.84
N PRO A 29 -20.90 16.59 2.92
CA PRO A 29 -20.85 17.69 1.96
C PRO A 29 -20.80 19.10 2.56
N SER A 30 -21.21 19.26 3.83
CA SER A 30 -21.16 20.54 4.53
C SER A 30 -19.80 20.85 5.16
N GLU A 31 -18.89 19.89 5.18
CA GLU A 31 -17.57 20.04 5.80
C GLU A 31 -16.51 20.23 4.73
N MET A 32 -15.65 21.24 4.94
CA MET A 32 -14.49 21.52 4.11
C MET A 32 -13.22 21.28 4.92
N ILE A 33 -12.16 20.90 4.22
CA ILE A 33 -10.85 20.59 4.77
C ILE A 33 -9.90 21.75 4.45
N PRO A 34 -9.37 22.44 5.46
CA PRO A 34 -8.32 23.45 5.28
C PRO A 34 -7.05 22.84 4.67
N SER A 35 -6.37 23.60 3.82
CA SER A 35 -5.15 23.14 3.13
C SER A 35 -4.04 22.69 4.08
N GLY A 36 -3.94 23.28 5.28
CA GLY A 36 -2.96 22.89 6.30
C GLY A 36 -3.08 21.45 6.77
N VAL A 37 -4.27 20.84 6.70
CA VAL A 37 -4.46 19.40 7.01
C VAL A 37 -3.70 18.54 6.00
N ALA A 38 -3.80 18.86 4.70
CA ALA A 38 -3.08 18.15 3.65
C ALA A 38 -1.57 18.34 3.76
N VAL A 39 -1.14 19.57 4.10
CA VAL A 39 0.29 19.89 4.32
C VAL A 39 0.85 19.11 5.51
N ALA A 40 0.19 19.16 6.66
CA ALA A 40 0.64 18.44 7.85
C ALA A 40 0.69 16.91 7.62
N GLY A 41 -0.33 16.35 6.95
CA GLY A 41 -0.40 14.92 6.64
C GLY A 41 0.73 14.41 5.75
N ILE A 42 1.12 15.15 4.71
CA ILE A 42 2.24 14.73 3.84
C ILE A 42 3.61 15.05 4.48
N CYS A 43 3.72 16.13 5.26
CA CYS A 43 4.97 16.49 5.94
C CYS A 43 5.39 15.46 6.99
N ALA A 44 4.44 14.72 7.59
CA ALA A 44 4.75 13.59 8.48
C ALA A 44 5.52 12.45 7.78
N ALA A 45 5.47 12.39 6.45
CA ALA A 45 6.23 11.46 5.61
C ALA A 45 7.33 12.15 4.77
N ARG A 46 7.72 13.38 5.12
CA ARG A 46 8.73 14.17 4.39
C ARG A 46 10.02 13.37 4.14
N GLN A 47 10.44 12.58 5.13
CA GLN A 47 11.64 11.74 5.12
C GLN A 47 11.64 10.66 4.04
N ARG A 48 10.47 10.26 3.53
CA ARG A 48 10.39 9.30 2.43
C ARG A 48 10.97 9.91 1.15
N GLY A 49 10.55 11.15 0.85
CA GLY A 49 10.87 11.85 -0.39
C GLY A 49 12.19 12.63 -0.39
N SER A 50 12.50 13.17 -1.55
CA SER A 50 13.57 14.14 -1.78
C SER A 50 13.01 15.52 -2.10
N ARG A 51 13.90 16.52 -2.20
CA ARG A 51 13.56 17.87 -2.66
C ARG A 51 13.25 17.95 -4.18
N LEU A 52 13.09 16.81 -4.87
CA LEU A 52 12.94 16.72 -6.34
C LEU A 52 11.48 16.73 -6.81
N GLY A 53 10.53 17.02 -5.91
CA GLY A 53 9.14 17.23 -6.29
C GLY A 53 8.16 16.98 -5.16
N ALA A 54 7.22 17.90 -5.00
CA ALA A 54 6.07 17.73 -4.13
C ALA A 54 4.86 18.46 -4.74
N GLY A 55 3.68 18.18 -4.20
CA GLY A 55 2.48 18.88 -4.60
C GLY A 55 1.23 18.38 -3.91
N PHE A 56 0.15 19.06 -4.24
CA PHE A 56 -1.18 18.95 -3.68
C PHE A 56 -2.20 19.02 -4.82
N ALA A 57 -3.34 18.37 -4.66
CA ALA A 57 -4.51 18.67 -5.46
C ALA A 57 -5.73 18.77 -4.55
N SER A 58 -6.53 19.80 -4.77
CA SER A 58 -7.81 20.00 -4.11
C SER A 58 -8.93 19.58 -5.04
N THR A 59 -9.94 18.90 -4.50
CA THR A 59 -11.18 18.60 -5.23
C THR A 59 -12.39 19.12 -4.46
N VAL A 60 -13.31 19.77 -5.18
CA VAL A 60 -14.53 20.36 -4.60
C VAL A 60 -15.80 19.81 -5.25
N LEU A 61 -16.87 19.76 -4.46
CA LEU A 61 -18.24 19.59 -4.95
C LEU A 61 -18.72 20.89 -5.63
N GLU A 62 -19.60 20.77 -6.62
CA GLU A 62 -20.29 21.93 -7.20
C GLU A 62 -21.23 22.57 -6.17
N GLY A 63 -21.13 23.90 -6.02
CA GLY A 63 -22.03 24.69 -5.19
C GLY A 63 -23.29 25.13 -5.95
N GLY A 64 -23.96 26.17 -5.45
CA GLY A 64 -25.15 26.73 -6.11
C GLY A 64 -24.90 27.31 -7.52
N SER A 65 -23.69 27.84 -7.76
CA SER A 65 -23.23 28.28 -9.10
C SER A 65 -22.14 27.35 -9.62
N ARG A 66 -22.13 27.11 -10.93
CA ARG A 66 -21.10 26.29 -11.59
C ARG A 66 -19.71 26.87 -11.36
N ASN A 67 -18.78 26.02 -10.93
CA ASN A 67 -17.39 26.43 -10.74
C ASN A 67 -16.76 26.82 -12.08
N PRO A 68 -15.95 27.89 -12.13
CA PRO A 68 -15.30 28.33 -13.36
C PRO A 68 -14.35 27.25 -13.89
N PHE A 69 -14.27 27.12 -15.20
CA PHE A 69 -13.30 26.22 -15.82
C PHE A 69 -11.92 26.86 -15.74
N ARG A 70 -10.98 26.22 -15.07
CA ARG A 70 -9.62 26.71 -14.87
C ARG A 70 -8.61 25.86 -15.62
N MET A 71 -7.52 26.48 -16.04
CA MET A 71 -6.39 25.80 -16.68
C MET A 71 -5.07 26.37 -16.15
N LYS A 72 -4.10 25.49 -15.90
CA LYS A 72 -2.75 25.86 -15.46
C LYS A 72 -1.70 25.21 -16.34
N ALA A 73 -0.72 26.02 -16.71
CA ALA A 73 0.43 25.58 -17.49
C ALA A 73 1.74 26.07 -16.88
N PHE A 74 2.73 25.19 -16.83
CA PHE A 74 4.11 25.63 -16.72
C PHE A 74 4.59 26.06 -18.10
N VAL A 75 5.33 27.16 -18.17
CA VAL A 75 5.92 27.69 -19.40
C VAL A 75 7.37 28.04 -19.14
N ARG A 76 8.22 27.97 -20.16
CA ARG A 76 9.65 28.28 -20.03
C ARG A 76 9.88 29.74 -19.68
N ASP A 77 9.13 30.62 -20.34
CA ASP A 77 9.28 32.07 -20.26
C ASP A 77 7.96 32.76 -20.61
N LYS A 78 7.94 34.09 -20.45
CA LYS A 78 6.77 34.92 -20.75
C LYS A 78 6.37 34.90 -22.23
N SER A 79 7.31 34.71 -23.16
CA SER A 79 6.99 34.66 -24.59
C SER A 79 6.16 33.42 -24.92
N VAL A 80 6.47 32.27 -24.30
CA VAL A 80 5.64 31.06 -24.46
C VAL A 80 4.23 31.26 -23.87
N ALA A 81 4.10 32.00 -22.76
CA ALA A 81 2.78 32.34 -22.20
C ALA A 81 1.93 33.17 -23.18
N GLU A 82 2.55 34.18 -23.82
CA GLU A 82 1.89 35.08 -24.78
C GLU A 82 1.44 34.35 -26.06
N GLU A 83 2.10 33.26 -26.45
CA GLU A 83 1.67 32.37 -27.55
C GLU A 83 0.57 31.38 -27.11
N LEU A 84 0.67 30.87 -25.88
CA LEU A 84 -0.22 29.83 -25.35
C LEU A 84 -1.66 30.33 -25.16
N VAL A 85 -1.84 31.54 -24.62
CA VAL A 85 -3.17 32.10 -24.31
C VAL A 85 -4.06 32.23 -25.56
N PRO A 86 -3.60 32.84 -26.69
CA PRO A 86 -4.38 32.85 -27.94
C PRO A 86 -4.63 31.46 -28.53
N THR A 87 -3.67 30.54 -28.39
CA THR A 87 -3.83 29.15 -28.84
C THR A 87 -4.97 28.45 -28.08
N ILE A 88 -5.05 28.65 -26.76
CA ILE A 88 -6.14 28.12 -25.94
C ILE A 88 -7.47 28.78 -26.29
N SER A 89 -7.49 30.11 -26.44
CA SER A 89 -8.69 30.87 -26.81
C SER A 89 -9.30 30.41 -28.14
N SER A 90 -8.46 30.12 -29.13
CA SER A 90 -8.89 29.66 -30.45
C SER A 90 -9.21 28.16 -30.54
N SER A 91 -8.53 27.32 -29.75
CA SER A 91 -8.65 25.86 -29.87
C SER A 91 -9.57 25.21 -28.85
N ILE A 92 -9.80 25.84 -27.69
CA ILE A 92 -10.56 25.27 -26.57
C ILE A 92 -11.79 26.11 -26.26
N SER A 93 -11.59 27.35 -25.81
CA SER A 93 -12.67 28.28 -25.42
C SER A 93 -12.08 29.63 -25.05
N GLU A 94 -12.91 30.69 -25.11
CA GLU A 94 -12.55 32.05 -24.73
C GLU A 94 -11.92 32.10 -23.33
N VAL A 95 -10.76 32.76 -23.23
CA VAL A 95 -10.05 33.02 -21.97
C VAL A 95 -10.55 34.34 -21.39
N ILE A 96 -11.15 34.28 -20.20
CA ILE A 96 -11.78 35.41 -19.51
C ILE A 96 -10.75 36.13 -18.62
N ASP A 97 -9.88 35.36 -17.97
CA ASP A 97 -8.89 35.88 -17.03
C ASP A 97 -7.59 35.10 -17.15
N THR A 98 -6.46 35.77 -16.91
CA THR A 98 -5.12 35.17 -16.97
C THR A 98 -4.20 35.81 -15.95
N SER A 99 -3.47 34.98 -15.22
CA SER A 99 -2.37 35.40 -14.36
C SER A 99 -1.05 34.76 -14.81
N PHE A 100 0.04 35.50 -14.62
CA PHE A 100 1.40 35.01 -14.86
C PHE A 100 2.21 35.20 -13.58
N SER A 101 2.77 34.10 -13.07
CA SER A 101 3.62 34.09 -11.88
C SER A 101 4.99 33.52 -12.25
N ASP A 102 6.03 34.34 -12.11
CA ASP A 102 7.42 33.88 -12.21
C ASP A 102 7.95 33.57 -10.81
N PHE A 103 8.38 32.33 -10.61
CA PHE A 103 8.92 31.86 -9.33
C PHE A 103 10.45 31.98 -9.26
N GLY A 104 11.08 32.79 -10.13
CA GLY A 104 12.52 33.04 -10.11
C GLY A 104 13.08 33.35 -8.71
N GLY A 105 14.13 32.63 -8.30
CA GLY A 105 14.88 32.89 -7.07
C GLY A 105 14.33 32.27 -5.77
N SER A 106 13.22 31.52 -5.79
CA SER A 106 12.78 30.73 -4.62
C SER A 106 13.58 29.43 -4.50
N SER A 107 13.69 28.91 -3.27
CA SER A 107 14.34 27.63 -2.96
C SER A 107 13.61 26.40 -3.53
N ALA A 108 12.44 26.64 -4.15
CA ALA A 108 11.60 25.72 -4.89
C ALA A 108 11.07 26.44 -6.13
N ALA A 109 11.61 26.15 -7.31
CA ALA A 109 11.11 26.63 -8.61
C ALA A 109 11.76 25.87 -9.76
N GLY A 110 11.07 25.83 -10.91
CA GLY A 110 11.70 25.37 -12.14
C GLY A 110 11.06 25.84 -13.45
N MET A 111 9.87 26.46 -13.44
CA MET A 111 9.23 27.08 -14.62
C MET A 111 8.20 28.12 -14.15
N PRO A 112 8.05 29.28 -14.83
CA PRO A 112 6.91 30.18 -14.65
C PRO A 112 5.55 29.49 -14.81
N LEU A 113 4.54 30.00 -14.11
CA LEU A 113 3.17 29.49 -14.11
C LEU A 113 2.22 30.48 -14.78
N VAL A 114 1.38 29.95 -15.66
CA VAL A 114 0.23 30.65 -16.24
C VAL A 114 -1.03 30.00 -15.69
N GLU A 115 -1.92 30.78 -15.08
CA GLU A 115 -3.27 30.35 -14.70
C GLU A 115 -4.28 31.08 -15.58
N MET A 116 -5.29 30.36 -16.06
CA MET A 116 -6.32 30.88 -16.96
C MET A 116 -7.70 30.46 -16.48
N THR A 117 -8.67 31.37 -16.57
CA THR A 117 -10.09 31.07 -16.43
C THR A 117 -10.76 31.17 -17.79
N LEU A 118 -11.51 30.13 -18.18
CA LEU A 118 -12.14 30.04 -19.49
C LEU A 118 -13.66 30.06 -19.37
N VAL A 119 -14.32 30.52 -20.43
CA VAL A 119 -15.74 30.18 -20.67
C VAL A 119 -15.85 28.67 -20.77
N GLN A 120 -16.90 28.07 -20.21
CA GLN A 120 -17.05 26.62 -20.15
C GLN A 120 -16.82 25.95 -21.52
N PRO A 121 -15.77 25.12 -21.69
CA PRO A 121 -15.49 24.44 -22.94
C PRO A 121 -16.36 23.19 -23.14
N ASP A 122 -16.39 22.69 -24.37
CA ASP A 122 -16.87 21.33 -24.67
C ASP A 122 -15.91 20.29 -24.07
N LEU A 123 -16.40 19.56 -23.09
CA LEU A 123 -15.61 18.55 -22.37
C LEU A 123 -15.40 17.26 -23.17
N ARG A 124 -16.09 17.04 -24.31
CA ARG A 124 -15.94 15.81 -25.09
C ARG A 124 -14.60 15.73 -25.81
N SER A 125 -14.13 16.85 -26.34
CA SER A 125 -12.94 16.93 -27.19
C SER A 125 -11.72 17.55 -26.52
N ILE A 126 -11.90 18.17 -25.34
CA ILE A 126 -10.87 18.95 -24.66
C ILE A 126 -9.60 18.16 -24.38
N SER A 127 -9.71 16.91 -23.94
CA SER A 127 -8.57 16.09 -23.53
C SER A 127 -7.65 15.82 -24.72
N GLY A 128 -8.21 15.54 -25.90
CA GLY A 128 -7.43 15.40 -27.13
C GLY A 128 -6.86 16.72 -27.66
N ILE A 129 -7.52 17.86 -27.42
CA ILE A 129 -6.98 19.19 -27.78
C ILE A 129 -5.79 19.53 -26.87
N VAL A 130 -5.94 19.35 -25.56
CA VAL A 130 -4.87 19.56 -24.56
C VAL A 130 -3.69 18.64 -24.85
N ASP A 131 -3.94 17.38 -25.22
CA ASP A 131 -2.88 16.46 -25.63
C ASP A 131 -2.07 17.02 -26.81
N ARG A 132 -2.74 17.45 -27.90
CA ARG A 132 -2.05 18.06 -29.05
C ARG A 132 -1.25 19.32 -28.70
N ILE A 133 -1.79 20.18 -27.83
CA ILE A 133 -1.07 21.39 -27.36
C ILE A 133 0.16 20.96 -26.57
N ASN A 134 0.01 20.03 -25.62
CA ASN A 134 1.12 19.52 -24.83
C ASN A 134 2.18 18.85 -25.69
N SER A 135 1.82 18.04 -26.69
CA SER A 135 2.77 17.44 -27.63
C SER A 135 3.64 18.49 -28.32
N ARG A 136 3.08 19.65 -28.69
CA ARG A 136 3.86 20.76 -29.27
C ARG A 136 4.78 21.41 -28.23
N LEU A 137 4.29 21.64 -27.01
CA LEU A 137 5.05 22.28 -25.94
C LEU A 137 6.22 21.42 -25.43
N ILE A 138 6.11 20.09 -25.51
CA ILE A 138 7.17 19.17 -25.11
C ILE A 138 8.02 18.68 -26.29
N SER A 139 7.68 19.05 -27.53
CA SER A 139 8.46 18.67 -28.71
C SER A 139 9.81 19.38 -28.78
N GLY A 140 10.86 18.64 -29.12
CA GLY A 140 12.23 19.15 -29.27
C GLY A 140 13.20 18.67 -28.20
N SER A 141 14.38 19.29 -28.13
CA SER A 141 15.43 18.95 -27.15
C SER A 141 15.19 19.51 -25.75
N GLU A 142 14.28 20.48 -25.62
CA GLU A 142 13.95 21.16 -24.36
C GLU A 142 12.43 21.32 -24.20
N VAL A 143 11.93 21.16 -22.97
CA VAL A 143 10.51 21.33 -22.63
C VAL A 143 10.16 22.83 -22.59
N LYS A 144 9.33 23.30 -23.52
CA LYS A 144 8.88 24.71 -23.57
C LYS A 144 7.75 25.00 -22.58
N GLY A 145 6.95 23.99 -22.27
CA GLY A 145 5.82 24.13 -21.36
C GLY A 145 4.99 22.86 -21.23
N ARG A 146 3.98 22.90 -20.38
CA ARG A 146 2.97 21.84 -20.23
C ARG A 146 1.75 22.35 -19.48
N ILE A 147 0.57 22.14 -20.05
CA ILE A 147 -0.71 22.19 -19.34
C ILE A 147 -0.78 20.97 -18.42
N PHE A 148 -0.86 21.21 -17.12
CA PHE A 148 -0.80 20.14 -16.12
C PHE A 148 -2.05 20.04 -15.24
N SER A 149 -2.90 21.07 -15.23
CA SER A 149 -4.16 21.11 -14.48
C SER A 149 -5.21 21.77 -15.36
N TYR A 150 -6.38 21.16 -15.52
CA TYR A 150 -7.51 21.77 -16.22
C TYR A 150 -8.82 21.09 -15.77
N GLY A 151 -9.87 21.85 -15.52
CA GLY A 151 -11.12 21.31 -14.98
C GLY A 151 -11.98 22.35 -14.26
N ASN A 152 -13.12 21.92 -13.73
CA ASN A 152 -14.04 22.76 -12.97
C ASN A 152 -13.90 22.53 -11.44
N TYR A 153 -13.46 21.36 -11.02
CA TYR A 153 -13.59 20.85 -9.66
C TYR A 153 -12.26 20.46 -9.03
N THR A 154 -11.25 20.16 -9.83
CA THR A 154 -9.92 19.80 -9.33
C THR A 154 -8.88 20.86 -9.68
N ASP A 155 -8.09 21.27 -8.69
CA ASP A 155 -7.00 22.23 -8.84
C ASP A 155 -5.69 21.62 -8.33
N VAL A 156 -4.63 21.65 -9.14
CA VAL A 156 -3.33 21.06 -8.84
C VAL A 156 -2.29 22.14 -8.53
N PHE A 157 -1.53 21.91 -7.47
CA PHE A 157 -0.44 22.75 -6.98
C PHE A 157 0.81 21.89 -6.88
N LYS A 158 1.82 22.12 -7.71
CA LYS A 158 3.02 21.27 -7.70
C LYS A 158 4.29 22.04 -8.02
N GLY A 159 5.42 21.52 -7.59
CA GLY A 159 6.71 22.18 -7.76
C GLY A 159 7.89 21.30 -7.35
N VAL A 160 9.10 21.75 -7.68
CA VAL A 160 10.35 21.13 -7.22
C VAL A 160 10.65 21.66 -5.82
N GLY A 161 10.59 20.81 -4.80
CA GLY A 161 10.79 21.20 -3.40
C GLY A 161 10.30 20.12 -2.46
N PHE A 162 10.47 20.34 -1.15
CA PHE A 162 9.73 19.56 -0.14
C PHE A 162 8.26 20.04 -0.08
N PRO A 163 7.35 19.26 0.52
CA PRO A 163 5.94 19.65 0.60
C PRO A 163 5.71 21.02 1.24
N ASP A 164 6.49 21.37 2.27
CA ASP A 164 6.44 22.66 2.95
C ASP A 164 6.91 23.83 2.06
N ASP A 165 7.94 23.62 1.24
CA ASP A 165 8.42 24.60 0.25
C ASP A 165 7.33 24.87 -0.79
N VAL A 166 6.74 23.80 -1.36
CA VAL A 166 5.71 23.91 -2.40
C VAL A 166 4.41 24.49 -1.83
N ALA A 167 4.01 24.10 -0.61
CA ALA A 167 2.85 24.69 0.05
C ALA A 167 3.02 26.19 0.27
N SER A 168 4.23 26.65 0.60
CA SER A 168 4.53 28.08 0.77
C SER A 168 4.42 28.84 -0.55
N LEU A 169 4.89 28.25 -1.66
CA LEU A 169 4.80 28.83 -3.01
C LEU A 169 3.35 29.20 -3.39
N TYR A 170 2.40 28.36 -3.01
CA TYR A 170 0.98 28.51 -3.35
C TYR A 170 0.12 29.07 -2.19
N GLY A 171 0.73 29.48 -1.07
CA GLY A 171 0.03 30.05 0.09
C GLY A 171 -0.82 29.05 0.88
N LEU A 172 -0.55 27.75 0.78
CA LEU A 172 -1.35 26.67 1.40
C LEU A 172 -1.12 26.50 2.91
N GLN A 173 -0.05 27.09 3.46
CA GLN A 173 0.33 26.95 4.88
C GLN A 173 -0.62 27.67 5.85
N ASN A 174 -1.27 28.74 5.39
CA ASN A 174 -2.07 29.62 6.25
C ASN A 174 -3.58 29.32 6.17
N ASP A 175 -3.96 28.08 5.80
CA ASP A 175 -5.36 27.65 5.63
C ASP A 175 -6.19 28.58 4.73
N THR A 176 -5.54 29.19 3.74
CA THR A 176 -6.18 30.16 2.83
C THR A 176 -7.13 29.51 1.84
N ARG A 177 -7.11 28.18 1.75
CA ARG A 177 -7.91 27.38 0.83
C ARG A 177 -8.54 26.22 1.56
N GLU A 178 -9.77 25.91 1.18
CA GLU A 178 -10.48 24.75 1.67
C GLU A 178 -11.01 23.92 0.50
N ALA A 179 -11.11 22.60 0.70
CA ALA A 179 -11.65 21.69 -0.29
C ALA A 179 -12.38 20.51 0.37
N HIS A 180 -13.20 19.79 -0.38
CA HIS A 180 -13.88 18.61 0.16
C HIS A 180 -12.94 17.40 0.22
N ALA A 181 -11.95 17.34 -0.67
CA ALA A 181 -10.88 16.37 -0.64
C ALA A 181 -9.54 17.02 -1.02
N TRP A 182 -8.47 16.49 -0.43
CA TRP A 182 -7.10 16.81 -0.79
C TRP A 182 -6.31 15.53 -1.03
N ILE A 183 -5.42 15.56 -2.02
CA ILE A 183 -4.33 14.57 -2.15
C ILE A 183 -2.99 15.31 -2.19
N ALA A 184 -1.95 14.66 -1.69
CA ALA A 184 -0.61 15.24 -1.59
C ALA A 184 0.48 14.19 -1.77
N HIS A 185 1.66 14.64 -2.21
CA HIS A 185 2.78 13.78 -2.54
C HIS A 185 4.14 14.40 -2.21
N THR A 186 5.09 13.55 -1.83
CA THR A 186 6.52 13.86 -1.78
C THR A 186 7.31 12.81 -2.57
N ARG A 187 8.20 13.26 -3.47
CA ARG A 187 8.78 12.41 -4.52
C ARG A 187 10.21 11.96 -4.22
N GLN A 188 10.50 10.69 -4.45
CA GLN A 188 11.85 10.13 -4.57
C GLN A 188 12.02 9.56 -5.98
N PRO A 189 12.60 10.30 -6.95
CA PRO A 189 12.73 9.82 -8.32
C PRO A 189 13.72 8.65 -8.39
N THR A 190 13.26 7.52 -8.92
CA THR A 190 14.09 6.34 -9.19
C THR A 190 14.50 6.25 -10.66
N ASN A 191 13.55 6.50 -11.58
CA ASN A 191 13.74 6.26 -13.02
C ASN A 191 13.36 7.46 -13.93
N SER A 192 12.89 8.58 -13.37
CA SER A 192 12.44 9.75 -14.13
C SER A 192 13.14 11.06 -13.70
N PRO A 193 13.33 12.04 -14.60
CA PRO A 193 14.01 13.29 -14.26
C PRO A 193 13.36 14.05 -13.11
N GLY A 194 14.16 14.78 -12.32
CA GLY A 194 13.73 15.50 -11.11
C GLY A 194 13.87 17.02 -11.15
N ALA A 195 14.29 17.58 -12.29
CA ALA A 195 14.77 18.96 -12.36
C ALA A 195 13.65 20.00 -12.64
N LEU A 196 12.52 19.59 -13.21
CA LEU A 196 11.42 20.48 -13.59
C LEU A 196 10.11 20.09 -12.90
N PRO A 197 9.24 21.08 -12.59
CA PRO A 197 7.98 20.86 -11.90
C PRO A 197 6.95 20.06 -12.72
N VAL A 198 7.13 19.94 -14.04
CA VAL A 198 6.28 19.12 -14.91
C VAL A 198 6.27 17.64 -14.50
N TRP A 199 7.40 17.14 -13.96
CA TRP A 199 7.56 15.76 -13.47
C TRP A 199 7.13 15.57 -12.01
N SER A 200 6.81 16.65 -11.29
CA SER A 200 6.31 16.56 -9.93
C SER A 200 4.85 16.08 -9.94
N HIS A 201 4.49 15.32 -8.91
CA HIS A 201 3.10 14.94 -8.62
C HIS A 201 2.36 16.08 -7.89
N PRO A 202 1.02 16.08 -7.88
CA PRO A 202 0.09 15.17 -8.55
C PRO A 202 0.05 15.28 -10.07
N PHE A 203 -0.53 14.27 -10.71
CA PHE A 203 -0.93 14.30 -12.12
C PHE A 203 -2.45 14.31 -12.22
N SER A 204 -2.99 15.10 -13.15
CA SER A 204 -4.43 15.18 -13.38
C SER A 204 -4.81 15.03 -14.85
N ALA A 205 -5.99 14.47 -15.06
CA ALA A 205 -6.69 14.46 -16.33
C ALA A 205 -8.14 14.91 -16.06
N LEU A 206 -8.48 16.11 -16.54
CA LEU A 206 -9.67 16.84 -16.11
C LEU A 206 -9.79 16.89 -14.58
N ASP A 207 -10.98 16.62 -14.06
CA ASP A 207 -11.31 16.68 -12.64
C ASP A 207 -10.88 15.44 -11.84
N CYS A 208 -10.05 14.57 -12.42
CA CYS A 208 -9.40 13.46 -11.73
C CYS A 208 -7.92 13.79 -11.50
N ALA A 209 -7.45 13.68 -10.25
CA ALA A 209 -6.03 13.78 -9.91
C ALA A 209 -5.57 12.56 -9.13
N ILE A 210 -4.32 12.14 -9.34
CA ILE A 210 -3.70 11.02 -8.63
C ILE A 210 -2.27 11.31 -8.18
N VAL A 211 -1.90 10.67 -7.09
CA VAL A 211 -0.54 10.53 -6.57
C VAL A 211 -0.19 9.05 -6.49
N HIS A 212 1.08 8.72 -6.71
CA HIS A 212 1.53 7.36 -6.94
C HIS A 212 2.85 7.12 -6.23
N ASN A 213 2.93 6.01 -5.49
CA ASN A 213 4.16 5.47 -4.96
C ASN A 213 4.40 4.11 -5.60
N GLY A 214 5.44 3.97 -6.41
CA GLY A 214 5.66 2.76 -7.16
C GLY A 214 6.39 2.95 -8.48
N ASP A 215 6.46 1.85 -9.23
CA ASP A 215 6.97 1.77 -10.59
C ASP A 215 6.11 0.79 -11.38
N ILE A 216 5.64 1.20 -12.56
CA ILE A 216 4.71 0.41 -13.39
C ILE A 216 5.48 -0.34 -14.46
N SER A 217 5.57 -1.66 -14.34
CA SER A 217 6.25 -2.51 -15.34
C SER A 217 5.46 -2.67 -16.63
N SER A 218 4.14 -2.47 -16.60
CA SER A 218 3.26 -2.51 -17.78
C SER A 218 3.29 -1.24 -18.63
N PHE A 219 4.18 -0.28 -18.32
CA PHE A 219 4.21 1.07 -18.91
C PHE A 219 4.10 1.07 -20.44
N GLY A 220 4.91 0.25 -21.14
CA GLY A 220 4.90 0.20 -22.61
C GLY A 220 3.56 -0.26 -23.19
N ALA A 221 2.91 -1.26 -22.59
CA ALA A 221 1.60 -1.73 -23.04
C ALA A 221 0.50 -0.68 -22.78
N ASN A 222 0.59 0.03 -21.65
CA ASN A 222 -0.34 1.09 -21.29
C ASN A 222 -0.20 2.31 -22.22
N ILE A 223 1.03 2.72 -22.55
CA ILE A 223 1.29 3.78 -23.53
C ILE A 223 0.73 3.38 -24.90
N ALA A 224 1.02 2.18 -25.40
CA ALA A 224 0.50 1.73 -26.69
C ALA A 224 -1.05 1.75 -26.75
N TYR A 225 -1.70 1.43 -25.63
CA TYR A 225 -3.15 1.53 -25.50
C TYR A 225 -3.66 2.97 -25.57
N LEU A 226 -2.97 3.92 -24.93
CA LEU A 226 -3.30 5.35 -24.98
C LEU A 226 -3.02 5.96 -26.36
N GLU A 227 -1.89 5.62 -26.98
CA GLU A 227 -1.53 6.07 -28.32
C GLU A 227 -2.52 5.57 -29.38
N SER A 228 -3.03 4.33 -29.23
CA SER A 228 -4.09 3.80 -30.11
C SER A 228 -5.40 4.61 -30.04
N ARG A 229 -5.57 5.44 -29.01
CA ARG A 229 -6.70 6.37 -28.80
C ARG A 229 -6.35 7.82 -29.13
N GLY A 230 -5.15 8.08 -29.64
CA GLY A 230 -4.71 9.40 -30.07
C GLY A 230 -4.11 10.28 -28.97
N TYR A 231 -3.72 9.70 -27.83
CA TYR A 231 -2.98 10.40 -26.78
C TYR A 231 -1.48 10.16 -26.93
N HIS A 232 -0.71 11.23 -27.13
CA HIS A 232 0.72 11.15 -27.44
C HIS A 232 1.59 12.05 -26.55
N SER A 233 0.99 12.90 -25.71
CA SER A 233 1.72 13.95 -24.97
C SER A 233 2.41 13.49 -23.68
N HIS A 234 3.01 12.30 -23.70
CA HIS A 234 3.61 11.66 -22.53
C HIS A 234 4.99 12.24 -22.18
N ILE A 235 5.18 12.63 -20.91
CA ILE A 235 6.48 13.14 -20.39
C ILE A 235 7.33 12.05 -19.71
N GLY A 236 6.93 10.78 -19.84
CA GLY A 236 7.68 9.63 -19.34
C GLY A 236 7.52 9.38 -17.84
N THR A 237 6.32 9.56 -17.30
CA THR A 237 6.02 9.21 -15.90
C THR A 237 4.82 8.27 -15.80
N ASP A 238 4.91 7.25 -14.96
CA ASP A 238 3.83 6.27 -14.78
C ASP A 238 2.51 6.91 -14.33
N SER A 239 2.59 7.93 -13.48
CA SER A 239 1.42 8.56 -12.88
C SER A 239 0.56 9.30 -13.88
N GLU A 240 1.20 9.90 -14.89
CA GLU A 240 0.50 10.47 -16.04
C GLU A 240 -0.29 9.40 -16.80
N VAL A 241 0.34 8.25 -17.04
CA VAL A 241 -0.29 7.12 -17.74
C VAL A 241 -1.48 6.61 -16.93
N ILE A 242 -1.33 6.43 -15.61
CA ILE A 242 -2.42 5.95 -14.73
C ILE A 242 -3.62 6.90 -14.78
N VAL A 243 -3.41 8.21 -14.62
CA VAL A 243 -4.54 9.15 -14.61
C VAL A 243 -5.22 9.23 -15.99
N ARG A 244 -4.46 9.09 -17.08
CA ARG A 244 -5.01 9.04 -18.43
C ARG A 244 -5.80 7.76 -18.69
N LEU A 245 -5.33 6.61 -18.20
CA LEU A 245 -6.09 5.35 -18.25
C LEU A 245 -7.42 5.48 -17.50
N LEU A 246 -7.42 6.06 -16.30
CA LEU A 246 -8.66 6.33 -15.56
C LEU A 246 -9.62 7.21 -16.36
N GLU A 247 -9.12 8.25 -17.00
CA GLU A 247 -9.93 9.12 -17.84
C GLU A 247 -10.58 8.35 -18.99
N VAL A 248 -9.79 7.57 -19.74
CA VAL A 248 -10.29 6.74 -20.85
C VAL A 248 -11.35 5.75 -20.36
N LEU A 249 -11.04 4.99 -19.29
CA LEU A 249 -11.94 3.98 -18.75
C LEU A 249 -13.27 4.58 -18.27
N ILE A 250 -13.26 5.74 -17.63
CA ILE A 250 -14.47 6.35 -17.06
C ILE A 250 -15.25 7.14 -18.13
N ARG A 251 -14.56 7.98 -18.91
CA ARG A 251 -15.23 8.95 -19.79
C ARG A 251 -15.49 8.42 -21.20
N GLU A 252 -14.56 7.65 -21.75
CA GLU A 252 -14.67 7.13 -23.12
C GLU A 252 -15.35 5.76 -23.14
N GLU A 253 -14.96 4.87 -22.22
CA GLU A 253 -15.51 3.52 -22.11
C GLU A 253 -16.76 3.46 -21.22
N GLY A 254 -17.05 4.53 -20.45
CA GLY A 254 -18.25 4.64 -19.63
C GLY A 254 -18.27 3.76 -18.38
N LEU A 255 -17.10 3.33 -17.89
CA LEU A 255 -17.01 2.51 -16.69
C LEU A 255 -17.24 3.32 -15.42
N GLU A 256 -17.90 2.69 -14.44
CA GLU A 256 -17.97 3.22 -13.09
C GLU A 256 -16.57 3.19 -12.43
N LEU A 257 -16.34 4.08 -11.45
CA LEU A 257 -15.03 4.23 -10.81
C LEU A 257 -14.49 2.90 -10.24
N CYS A 258 -15.34 2.10 -9.60
CA CYS A 258 -14.93 0.81 -9.05
C CYS A 258 -14.50 -0.19 -10.13
N ASP A 259 -15.17 -0.20 -11.28
CA ASP A 259 -14.82 -1.08 -12.40
C ASP A 259 -13.51 -0.64 -13.05
N ALA A 260 -13.30 0.68 -13.21
CA ALA A 260 -12.03 1.23 -13.67
C ALA A 260 -10.89 0.86 -12.71
N LEU A 261 -11.08 1.02 -11.40
CA LEU A 261 -10.06 0.65 -10.40
C LEU A 261 -9.78 -0.85 -10.37
N LYS A 262 -10.78 -1.70 -10.64
CA LYS A 262 -10.61 -3.16 -10.76
C LYS A 262 -9.78 -3.54 -12.00
N VAL A 263 -9.95 -2.83 -13.12
CA VAL A 263 -9.09 -2.98 -14.30
C VAL A 263 -7.64 -2.63 -13.92
N LEU A 264 -7.43 -1.50 -13.24
CA LEU A 264 -6.09 -1.06 -12.84
C LEU A 264 -5.43 -1.99 -11.82
N SER A 265 -6.15 -2.43 -10.79
CA SER A 265 -5.60 -3.30 -9.72
C SER A 265 -5.21 -4.69 -10.21
N ASN A 266 -5.75 -5.09 -11.39
CA ASN A 266 -5.36 -6.29 -12.11
C ASN A 266 -5.38 -7.56 -11.22
N PRO A 267 -6.51 -7.90 -10.58
CA PRO A 267 -6.57 -9.02 -9.65
C PRO A 267 -6.22 -10.36 -10.29
N HIS A 268 -5.73 -11.29 -9.47
CA HIS A 268 -5.40 -12.62 -9.94
C HIS A 268 -6.64 -13.34 -10.49
N SER A 269 -6.54 -13.86 -11.72
CA SER A 269 -7.65 -14.54 -12.43
C SER A 269 -8.31 -15.66 -11.63
N ARG A 270 -7.54 -16.35 -10.79
CA ARG A 270 -8.02 -17.46 -9.91
C ARG A 270 -9.10 -17.02 -8.92
N GLN A 271 -9.11 -15.75 -8.54
CA GLN A 271 -10.04 -15.21 -7.55
C GLN A 271 -11.31 -14.64 -8.19
N LEU A 272 -11.42 -14.73 -9.52
CA LEU A 272 -12.47 -14.10 -10.31
C LEU A 272 -13.42 -15.14 -10.91
N SER A 273 -14.70 -14.77 -10.98
CA SER A 273 -15.71 -15.44 -11.79
C SER A 273 -15.39 -15.32 -13.29
N SER A 274 -15.99 -16.18 -14.11
CA SER A 274 -15.81 -16.16 -15.57
C SER A 274 -16.15 -14.79 -16.18
N ASN A 275 -17.24 -14.16 -15.74
CA ASN A 275 -17.66 -12.84 -16.22
C ASN A 275 -16.65 -11.74 -15.87
N GLU A 276 -16.08 -11.78 -14.67
CA GLU A 276 -15.05 -10.82 -14.25
C GLU A 276 -13.77 -10.99 -15.06
N ARG A 277 -13.38 -12.23 -15.38
CA ARG A 277 -12.21 -12.49 -16.23
C ARG A 277 -12.43 -11.99 -17.65
N GLU A 278 -13.61 -12.22 -18.22
CA GLU A 278 -13.97 -11.71 -19.55
C GLU A 278 -13.93 -10.19 -19.59
N PHE A 279 -14.56 -9.55 -18.59
CA PHE A 279 -14.54 -8.10 -18.42
C PHE A 279 -13.11 -7.55 -18.36
N LEU A 280 -12.26 -8.09 -17.50
CA LEU A 280 -10.88 -7.64 -17.41
C LEU A 280 -10.11 -7.89 -18.71
N THR A 281 -10.43 -8.95 -19.45
CA THR A 281 -9.75 -9.31 -20.71
C THR A 281 -10.00 -8.30 -21.81
N ARG A 282 -11.20 -7.71 -21.85
CA ARG A 282 -11.53 -6.58 -22.73
C ARG A 282 -10.57 -5.39 -22.54
N TYR A 283 -10.18 -5.12 -21.29
CA TYR A 283 -9.32 -4.00 -20.92
C TYR A 283 -7.88 -4.42 -20.57
N LYS A 284 -7.39 -5.54 -21.12
CA LYS A 284 -6.08 -6.11 -20.75
C LYS A 284 -4.89 -5.15 -20.87
N ASN A 285 -4.91 -4.24 -21.84
CA ASN A 285 -3.82 -3.28 -22.06
C ASN A 285 -3.93 -2.03 -21.17
N ALA A 286 -5.03 -1.85 -20.44
CA ALA A 286 -5.21 -0.80 -19.43
C ALA A 286 -4.88 -1.28 -18.01
N ARG A 287 -4.62 -2.58 -17.83
CA ARG A 287 -4.24 -3.13 -16.52
C ARG A 287 -2.85 -2.66 -16.13
N LEU A 288 -2.64 -2.44 -14.83
CA LEU A 288 -1.32 -2.11 -14.30
C LEU A 288 -0.62 -3.37 -13.81
N ASP A 289 0.71 -3.37 -13.92
CA ASP A 289 1.60 -4.36 -13.32
C ASP A 289 2.82 -3.66 -12.72
N GLY A 290 3.51 -4.34 -11.81
CA GLY A 290 4.60 -3.78 -11.02
C GLY A 290 4.17 -3.26 -9.63
N PRO A 291 5.12 -2.87 -8.78
CA PRO A 291 4.86 -2.43 -7.41
C PRO A 291 4.24 -1.03 -7.39
N PHE A 292 2.97 -0.88 -6.98
CA PHE A 292 2.32 0.42 -6.90
C PHE A 292 1.29 0.56 -5.78
N SER A 293 1.14 1.79 -5.32
CA SER A 293 -0.03 2.27 -4.58
C SER A 293 -0.40 3.64 -5.10
N VAL A 294 -1.67 3.83 -5.43
CA VAL A 294 -2.20 5.08 -5.97
C VAL A 294 -3.26 5.61 -5.02
N VAL A 295 -3.23 6.92 -4.75
CA VAL A 295 -4.30 7.66 -4.07
C VAL A 295 -4.78 8.73 -5.03
N GLY A 296 -6.08 8.89 -5.18
CA GLY A 296 -6.65 9.86 -6.11
C GLY A 296 -7.94 10.47 -5.63
N SER A 297 -8.26 11.63 -6.22
CA SER A 297 -9.54 12.32 -6.04
C SER A 297 -10.21 12.55 -7.38
N LEU A 298 -11.54 12.48 -7.38
CA LEU A 298 -12.37 12.69 -8.58
C LEU A 298 -13.54 13.61 -8.25
N GLY A 299 -13.63 14.72 -8.97
CA GLY A 299 -14.78 15.63 -8.93
C GLY A 299 -15.69 15.41 -10.14
N THR A 300 -16.98 15.19 -9.91
CA THR A 300 -17.98 15.09 -10.99
C THR A 300 -18.91 16.31 -11.04
N GLY A 301 -18.65 17.30 -10.18
CA GLY A 301 -19.55 18.40 -9.84
C GLY A 301 -20.68 17.94 -8.92
N LYS A 302 -21.38 16.86 -9.30
CA LYS A 302 -22.44 16.26 -8.50
C LYS A 302 -21.92 15.49 -7.29
N ASP A 303 -20.67 15.05 -7.28
CA ASP A 303 -20.09 14.28 -6.19
C ASP A 303 -18.56 14.44 -6.17
N CYS A 304 -17.96 14.16 -5.01
CA CYS A 304 -16.53 14.17 -4.79
C CYS A 304 -16.11 12.81 -4.23
N TYR A 305 -15.07 12.22 -4.81
CA TYR A 305 -14.56 10.92 -4.40
C TYR A 305 -13.11 11.01 -3.95
N LEU A 306 -12.77 10.21 -2.93
CA LEU A 306 -11.40 9.81 -2.64
C LEU A 306 -11.31 8.31 -2.88
N PHE A 307 -10.29 7.90 -3.61
CA PHE A 307 -10.03 6.49 -3.88
C PHE A 307 -8.56 6.16 -3.68
N ALA A 308 -8.30 4.88 -3.43
CA ALA A 308 -6.95 4.36 -3.37
C ALA A 308 -6.91 2.93 -3.93
N VAL A 309 -5.82 2.53 -4.58
CA VAL A 309 -5.68 1.21 -5.20
C VAL A 309 -4.26 0.67 -5.02
N THR A 310 -4.17 -0.63 -4.74
CA THR A 310 -2.91 -1.37 -4.58
C THR A 310 -2.64 -2.26 -5.77
N ASP A 311 -1.36 -2.54 -6.00
CA ASP A 311 -0.94 -3.57 -6.93
C ASP A 311 -1.36 -4.97 -6.48
N ARG A 312 -1.33 -5.90 -7.44
CA ARG A 312 -1.71 -7.30 -7.26
C ARG A 312 -0.99 -8.00 -6.10
N SER A 313 0.29 -7.68 -5.91
CA SER A 313 1.14 -8.29 -4.91
C SER A 313 1.26 -7.45 -3.65
N LYS A 314 0.77 -6.20 -3.66
CA LYS A 314 0.90 -5.20 -2.60
C LYS A 314 2.35 -5.03 -2.14
N PHE A 315 3.21 -4.57 -3.06
CA PHE A 315 4.62 -4.30 -2.76
C PHE A 315 4.86 -2.91 -2.20
N ARG A 316 3.84 -2.05 -2.18
CA ARG A 316 3.90 -0.70 -1.64
C ARG A 316 2.91 -0.56 -0.49
N PRO A 317 3.30 0.12 0.60
CA PRO A 317 2.41 0.32 1.73
C PRO A 317 1.30 1.29 1.37
N LEU A 318 0.10 0.96 1.85
CA LEU A 318 -1.07 1.81 1.77
C LEU A 318 -2.02 1.47 2.92
N VAL A 319 -2.33 2.48 3.73
CA VAL A 319 -3.26 2.39 4.85
C VAL A 319 -4.41 3.37 4.66
N ILE A 320 -5.58 2.98 5.14
CA ILE A 320 -6.76 3.82 5.21
C ILE A 320 -7.01 4.17 6.68
N GLY A 321 -7.38 5.43 6.91
CA GLY A 321 -7.77 5.94 8.21
C GLY A 321 -9.20 6.45 8.22
N ARG A 322 -9.86 6.42 9.37
CA ARG A 322 -11.15 7.07 9.58
C ARG A 322 -11.24 7.67 10.97
N ASP A 323 -11.78 8.87 11.06
CA ASP A 323 -12.23 9.44 12.32
C ASP A 323 -13.68 9.97 12.23
N SER A 324 -14.09 10.78 13.20
CA SER A 324 -15.42 11.38 13.25
C SER A 324 -15.73 12.31 12.07
N ARG A 325 -14.72 12.90 11.42
CA ARG A 325 -14.85 13.95 10.41
C ARG A 325 -14.33 13.55 9.04
N PHE A 326 -13.26 12.75 8.97
CA PHE A 326 -12.51 12.50 7.75
C PHE A 326 -12.24 11.02 7.50
N TYR A 327 -12.08 10.68 6.21
CA TYR A 327 -11.36 9.49 5.78
C TYR A 327 -9.99 9.90 5.24
N TYR A 328 -9.01 9.04 5.45
CA TYR A 328 -7.62 9.26 5.06
C TYR A 328 -7.11 8.07 4.24
N ALA A 329 -6.18 8.33 3.32
CA ALA A 329 -5.38 7.30 2.65
C ALA A 329 -3.91 7.74 2.71
N ALA A 330 -3.00 6.89 3.19
CA ALA A 330 -1.61 7.28 3.39
C ALA A 330 -0.64 6.14 3.16
N SER A 331 0.61 6.47 2.84
CA SER A 331 1.70 5.49 2.82
C SER A 331 2.09 4.99 4.21
N GLU A 332 1.89 5.79 5.25
CA GLU A 332 2.24 5.45 6.63
C GLU A 332 1.13 5.85 7.61
N GLU A 333 0.96 5.04 8.66
CA GLU A 333 -0.02 5.31 9.72
C GLU A 333 0.31 6.58 10.51
N SER A 334 1.61 6.94 10.62
CA SER A 334 2.08 8.17 11.26
C SER A 334 1.46 9.44 10.65
N GLN A 335 1.22 9.45 9.34
CA GLN A 335 0.59 10.57 8.63
C GLN A 335 -0.86 10.81 9.06
N ILE A 336 -1.54 9.74 9.45
CA ILE A 336 -2.94 9.79 9.89
C ILE A 336 -2.99 10.12 11.38
N ARG A 337 -2.15 9.45 12.18
CA ARG A 337 -2.11 9.60 13.64
C ARG A 337 -1.64 10.98 14.08
N SER A 338 -0.76 11.63 13.31
CA SER A 338 -0.34 13.02 13.57
C SER A 338 -1.51 14.02 13.47
N LEU A 339 -2.50 13.72 12.64
CA LEU A 339 -3.71 14.54 12.46
C LEU A 339 -4.86 14.08 13.38
N SER A 340 -4.97 12.78 13.60
CA SER A 340 -6.05 12.13 14.35
C SER A 340 -5.51 10.95 15.14
N PRO A 341 -4.99 11.17 16.37
CA PRO A 341 -4.32 10.14 17.17
C PRO A 341 -5.17 8.90 17.42
N ASN A 342 -6.50 9.05 17.50
CA ASN A 342 -7.44 7.98 17.78
C ASN A 342 -8.13 7.41 16.53
N ALA A 343 -7.65 7.72 15.32
CA ALA A 343 -8.26 7.23 14.10
C ALA A 343 -8.35 5.68 14.04
N GLU A 344 -9.36 5.18 13.36
CA GLU A 344 -9.40 3.79 12.94
C GLU A 344 -8.50 3.59 11.73
N VAL A 345 -7.50 2.71 11.79
CA VAL A 345 -6.49 2.54 10.72
C VAL A 345 -6.33 1.07 10.34
N TRP A 346 -6.39 0.80 9.04
CA TRP A 346 -6.23 -0.54 8.47
C TRP A 346 -5.46 -0.52 7.16
N GLY A 347 -4.88 -1.66 6.77
CA GLY A 347 -4.20 -1.81 5.48
C GLY A 347 -5.16 -2.18 4.35
N VAL A 348 -4.90 -1.70 3.13
CA VAL A 348 -5.60 -2.16 1.93
C VAL A 348 -5.07 -3.55 1.53
N GLU A 349 -5.93 -4.45 1.07
CA GLU A 349 -5.54 -5.79 0.60
C GLU A 349 -4.85 -5.74 -0.78
N SER A 350 -4.21 -6.83 -1.19
CA SER A 350 -3.65 -7.02 -2.54
C SER A 350 -4.73 -6.93 -3.61
N ALA A 351 -4.40 -6.31 -4.74
CA ALA A 351 -5.31 -6.12 -5.88
C ALA A 351 -6.65 -5.45 -5.52
N SER A 352 -6.69 -4.68 -4.44
CA SER A 352 -7.92 -4.13 -3.87
C SER A 352 -7.93 -2.61 -3.97
N PHE A 353 -9.08 -2.02 -3.68
CA PHE A 353 -9.24 -0.58 -3.71
C PHE A 353 -10.20 -0.07 -2.64
N PHE A 354 -9.92 1.15 -2.18
CA PHE A 354 -10.77 1.95 -1.34
C PHE A 354 -11.50 3.00 -2.19
N VAL A 355 -12.78 3.22 -1.95
CA VAL A 355 -13.57 4.29 -2.57
C VAL A 355 -14.53 4.86 -1.54
N TYR A 356 -14.42 6.17 -1.31
CA TYR A 356 -15.36 6.95 -0.54
C TYR A 356 -15.98 8.03 -1.43
N SER A 357 -17.31 8.10 -1.41
CA SER A 357 -18.10 9.14 -2.04
C SER A 357 -18.65 10.08 -0.97
N LEU A 358 -18.52 11.38 -1.19
CA LEU A 358 -19.03 12.39 -0.27
C LEU A 358 -20.56 12.34 -0.13
N LYS A 359 -21.28 11.88 -1.17
CA LYS A 359 -22.74 11.72 -1.14
C LYS A 359 -23.22 10.31 -0.77
N LYS A 360 -22.57 9.27 -1.28
CA LYS A 360 -22.97 7.87 -1.11
C LYS A 360 -22.31 7.20 0.11
N GLY A 361 -21.30 7.83 0.70
CA GLY A 361 -20.52 7.27 1.80
C GLY A 361 -19.46 6.28 1.32
N LEU A 362 -19.12 5.31 2.19
CA LEU A 362 -18.11 4.30 1.90
C LEU A 362 -18.65 3.29 0.89
N ILE A 363 -18.04 3.23 -0.31
CA ILE A 363 -18.42 2.30 -1.38
C ILE A 363 -17.54 1.04 -1.34
N ALA A 364 -16.24 1.21 -1.11
CA ALA A 364 -15.29 0.12 -0.95
C ALA A 364 -14.28 0.44 0.16
N SER A 365 -14.07 -0.49 1.09
CA SER A 365 -13.17 -0.34 2.24
C SER A 365 -11.70 -0.64 1.93
N GLY A 366 -11.43 -1.33 0.81
CA GLY A 366 -10.10 -1.88 0.51
C GLY A 366 -9.74 -3.16 1.28
N THR A 367 -10.59 -3.64 2.18
CA THR A 367 -10.39 -4.90 2.91
C THR A 367 -11.70 -5.64 3.14
N SER A 368 -11.64 -6.97 3.04
CA SER A 368 -12.76 -7.87 3.34
C SER A 368 -12.78 -8.33 4.80
N ARG A 369 -11.80 -7.90 5.61
CA ARG A 369 -11.60 -8.36 6.98
C ARG A 369 -12.30 -7.46 7.98
N ASN A 370 -12.69 -8.06 9.11
CA ASN A 370 -13.20 -7.32 10.24
C ASN A 370 -12.11 -6.40 10.81
N LEU A 371 -12.45 -5.13 11.01
CA LEU A 371 -11.58 -4.16 11.65
C LEU A 371 -11.71 -4.32 13.16
N SER A 372 -10.72 -4.93 13.81
CA SER A 372 -10.62 -4.94 15.27
C SER A 372 -9.57 -3.91 15.71
N GLN A 373 -9.97 -3.05 16.63
CA GLN A 373 -9.03 -2.21 17.37
C GLN A 373 -8.80 -2.82 18.75
N HIS A 374 -7.53 -2.89 19.13
CA HIS A 374 -7.13 -3.30 20.45
C HIS A 374 -6.55 -2.08 21.17
N GLN A 375 -7.29 -1.58 22.16
CA GLN A 375 -6.73 -0.65 23.12
C GLN A 375 -6.03 -1.46 24.20
N SER A 376 -4.78 -1.12 24.45
CA SER A 376 -3.99 -1.67 25.55
C SER A 376 -3.58 -0.50 26.44
N SER A 377 -3.68 -0.70 27.76
CA SER A 377 -3.26 0.30 28.73
C SER A 377 -1.75 0.42 28.71
N GLU A 378 -1.24 1.62 28.47
CA GLU A 378 0.18 1.91 28.54
C GLU A 378 0.71 1.63 29.96
N PRO A 379 1.86 0.97 30.11
CA PRO A 379 2.43 0.68 31.42
C PRO A 379 2.98 1.95 32.07
N ALA A 380 3.03 1.97 33.40
CA ALA A 380 3.71 3.02 34.14
C ALA A 380 5.21 3.04 33.80
N VAL A 381 5.76 4.24 33.64
CA VAL A 381 7.08 4.47 33.03
C VAL A 381 8.13 4.85 34.07
N SER A 382 9.32 4.25 33.98
CA SER A 382 10.49 4.64 34.78
C SER A 382 11.28 5.80 34.13
N PHE A 383 11.35 5.83 32.80
CA PHE A 383 12.05 6.84 32.00
C PHE A 383 11.50 6.86 30.56
N THR A 384 11.50 8.03 29.92
CA THR A 384 10.95 8.23 28.58
C THR A 384 12.01 8.75 27.61
N ILE A 385 12.22 8.02 26.51
CA ILE A 385 12.93 8.52 25.32
C ILE A 385 11.89 9.05 24.34
N ARG A 386 11.84 10.38 24.14
CA ARG A 386 10.96 10.99 23.14
C ARG A 386 11.58 10.92 21.75
N ALA A 387 10.83 10.44 20.77
CA ALA A 387 11.25 10.42 19.39
C ALA A 387 10.97 11.75 18.68
N GLY A 388 12.07 12.40 18.30
CA GLY A 388 12.14 13.55 17.38
C GLY A 388 13.56 13.68 16.82
N ARG A 389 14.32 12.58 16.90
CA ARG A 389 15.75 12.47 16.59
C ARG A 389 15.95 11.37 15.55
N SER A 390 17.17 11.24 15.01
CA SER A 390 17.53 10.08 14.17
C SER A 390 17.23 8.78 14.88
N HIS A 391 16.88 7.75 14.11
CA HIS A 391 16.87 6.38 14.61
C HIS A 391 18.21 6.00 15.26
N GLN A 392 19.35 6.45 14.70
CA GLN A 392 20.65 6.25 15.33
C GLN A 392 20.75 6.90 16.71
N SER A 393 20.23 8.11 16.89
CA SER A 393 20.25 8.77 18.22
C SER A 393 19.33 8.05 19.20
N VAL A 394 18.15 7.61 18.76
CA VAL A 394 17.21 6.84 19.59
C VAL A 394 17.85 5.51 20.00
N ASN A 395 18.45 4.78 19.05
CA ASN A 395 19.07 3.49 19.30
C ASN A 395 20.32 3.60 20.20
N SER A 396 21.13 4.65 20.04
CA SER A 396 22.28 4.91 20.93
C SER A 396 21.83 5.19 22.37
N GLU A 397 20.75 5.95 22.54
CA GLU A 397 20.18 6.19 23.88
C GLU A 397 19.61 4.89 24.47
N ILE A 398 18.86 4.11 23.68
CA ILE A 398 18.37 2.79 24.11
C ILE A 398 19.55 1.92 24.57
N ALA A 399 20.61 1.82 23.76
CA ALA A 399 21.80 1.02 24.08
C ALA A 399 22.53 1.51 25.34
N HIS A 400 22.58 2.82 25.58
CA HIS A 400 23.16 3.39 26.78
C HIS A 400 22.32 3.04 28.02
N ARG A 401 21.00 3.26 27.96
CA ARG A 401 20.05 2.98 29.05
C ARG A 401 20.00 1.51 29.42
N LEU A 402 20.02 0.62 28.43
CA LEU A 402 20.03 -0.83 28.67
C LEU A 402 21.21 -1.28 29.55
N LYS A 403 22.35 -0.56 29.52
CA LYS A 403 23.52 -0.86 30.38
C LYS A 403 23.38 -0.35 31.81
N GLU A 404 22.58 0.70 32.03
CA GLU A 404 22.44 1.37 33.32
C GLU A 404 21.22 0.90 34.11
N ASP A 405 20.09 0.67 33.42
CA ASP A 405 18.80 0.41 34.03
C ASP A 405 18.44 -1.07 34.07
N ASP A 406 17.78 -1.49 35.15
CA ASP A 406 17.69 -2.92 35.44
C ASP A 406 16.65 -3.73 34.65
N SER A 407 15.73 -3.13 33.88
CA SER A 407 14.81 -3.98 33.08
C SER A 407 14.00 -3.35 31.95
N VAL A 408 13.74 -2.03 31.91
CA VAL A 408 12.75 -1.46 30.98
C VAL A 408 13.14 -0.07 30.47
N THR A 409 13.26 0.07 29.15
CA THR A 409 13.38 1.37 28.46
C THR A 409 12.09 1.66 27.71
N VAL A 410 11.46 2.82 27.95
CA VAL A 410 10.24 3.21 27.22
C VAL A 410 10.53 4.29 26.19
N VAL A 411 10.09 4.04 24.97
CA VAL A 411 10.21 4.95 23.84
C VAL A 411 8.82 5.47 23.49
N GLU A 412 8.62 6.78 23.53
CA GLU A 412 7.35 7.46 23.27
C GLU A 412 7.46 8.37 22.05
N ASP A 413 6.31 8.69 21.46
CA ASP A 413 6.16 9.62 20.33
C ASP A 413 6.94 9.19 19.07
N ILE A 414 7.15 7.88 18.91
CA ILE A 414 7.90 7.24 17.82
C ILE A 414 7.20 7.23 16.46
N ASN A 415 6.33 8.21 16.21
CA ASN A 415 5.46 8.32 15.05
C ASN A 415 6.22 8.18 13.71
N GLY A 416 6.25 6.96 13.16
CA GLY A 416 6.93 6.64 11.89
C GLY A 416 8.46 6.55 11.98
N THR A 417 9.05 6.52 13.18
CA THR A 417 10.51 6.35 13.34
C THR A 417 10.90 4.92 12.96
N ARG A 418 11.75 4.79 11.93
CA ARG A 418 12.22 3.51 11.38
C ARG A 418 13.40 2.95 12.15
N PHE A 419 13.68 1.66 11.95
CA PHE A 419 14.92 0.98 12.40
C PHE A 419 15.16 1.02 13.92
N ILE A 420 14.11 1.22 14.72
CA ILE A 420 14.23 1.17 16.18
C ILE A 420 14.67 -0.23 16.58
N GLY A 421 15.67 -0.33 17.45
CA GLY A 421 16.20 -1.63 17.90
C GLY A 421 17.38 -2.18 17.09
N MET A 422 17.87 -1.43 16.10
CA MET A 422 19.05 -1.79 15.31
C MET A 422 20.34 -1.10 15.79
N GLY A 423 21.49 -1.70 15.50
CA GLY A 423 22.80 -1.09 15.71
C GLY A 423 23.36 -1.24 17.14
N PHE A 424 22.76 -2.09 17.96
CA PHE A 424 23.26 -2.49 19.28
C PHE A 424 22.92 -3.96 19.55
N SER A 425 23.62 -4.56 20.52
CA SER A 425 23.50 -5.98 20.87
C SER A 425 22.97 -6.14 22.29
N PHE A 426 21.97 -7.00 22.47
CA PHE A 426 21.48 -7.38 23.79
C PHE A 426 22.43 -8.33 24.53
N LYS A 427 23.37 -8.99 23.83
CA LYS A 427 24.36 -9.89 24.44
C LYS A 427 25.36 -9.17 25.33
N ASP A 428 25.61 -7.89 25.06
CA ASP A 428 26.57 -7.07 25.81
C ASP A 428 25.93 -6.43 27.06
N VAL A 429 24.69 -6.82 27.38
CA VAL A 429 23.90 -6.25 28.46
C VAL A 429 23.56 -7.33 29.49
N PRO A 430 23.88 -7.17 30.79
CA PRO A 430 23.56 -8.17 31.81
C PRO A 430 22.06 -8.29 32.06
N GLY A 431 21.51 -9.52 32.11
CA GLY A 431 20.11 -9.79 32.48
C GLY A 431 19.10 -9.73 31.32
N THR A 432 17.84 -10.10 31.59
CA THR A 432 16.76 -10.04 30.59
C THR A 432 16.26 -8.59 30.47
N LYS A 433 16.50 -7.94 29.33
CA LYS A 433 16.13 -6.53 29.13
C LYS A 433 15.03 -6.35 28.09
N LYS A 434 14.14 -5.40 28.37
CA LYS A 434 12.93 -5.13 27.62
C LYS A 434 12.91 -3.68 27.13
N VAL A 435 12.57 -3.49 25.85
CA VAL A 435 12.28 -2.18 25.26
C VAL A 435 10.77 -2.12 25.07
N ILE A 436 10.12 -1.19 25.77
CA ILE A 436 8.70 -0.89 25.60
C ILE A 436 8.57 0.28 24.64
N VAL A 437 7.65 0.14 23.71
CA VAL A 437 7.46 1.09 22.62
C VAL A 437 6.01 1.52 22.62
N ASN A 438 5.75 2.78 22.95
CA ASN A 438 4.41 3.36 22.95
C ASN A 438 4.22 4.19 21.67
N GLY A 439 3.17 3.89 20.91
CA GLY A 439 2.88 4.54 19.63
C GLY A 439 3.12 3.63 18.43
N TYR A 440 3.47 4.26 17.30
CA TYR A 440 3.42 3.61 15.97
C TYR A 440 4.80 3.65 15.28
N PRO A 441 5.67 2.65 15.52
CA PRO A 441 6.99 2.64 14.94
C PRO A 441 6.89 2.46 13.43
N GLY A 442 7.80 3.15 12.73
CA GLY A 442 7.99 2.98 11.30
C GLY A 442 8.62 1.61 10.99
N ASN A 443 8.96 1.43 9.72
CA ASN A 443 9.47 0.16 9.21
C ASN A 443 10.72 -0.33 9.97
N CYS A 444 10.94 -1.64 9.93
CA CYS A 444 12.18 -2.28 10.41
C CYS A 444 12.37 -2.23 11.95
N LEU A 445 11.28 -2.21 12.73
CA LEU A 445 11.37 -2.35 14.18
C LEU A 445 11.95 -3.71 14.55
N ALA A 446 12.93 -3.72 15.45
CA ALA A 446 13.56 -4.94 16.00
C ALA A 446 14.22 -5.86 14.96
N ASN A 447 14.58 -5.33 13.79
CA ASN A 447 15.37 -6.09 12.81
C ASN A 447 16.73 -6.47 13.41
N LEU A 448 17.22 -7.66 13.05
CA LEU A 448 18.46 -8.25 13.56
C LEU A 448 18.48 -8.48 15.08
N ASN A 449 17.32 -8.47 15.75
CA ASN A 449 17.25 -8.75 17.17
C ASN A 449 17.82 -10.14 17.50
N ASP A 450 18.62 -10.19 18.56
CA ASP A 450 19.35 -11.37 19.01
C ASP A 450 19.33 -11.37 20.56
N GLY A 451 18.20 -11.81 21.09
CA GLY A 451 17.98 -12.05 22.53
C GLY A 451 17.17 -10.99 23.27
N GLY A 452 16.94 -9.81 22.66
CA GLY A 452 16.17 -8.73 23.29
C GLY A 452 14.66 -8.96 23.30
N THR A 453 13.96 -8.33 24.25
CA THR A 453 12.49 -8.26 24.26
C THR A 453 12.01 -6.88 23.81
N PHE A 454 11.20 -6.81 22.75
CA PHE A 454 10.48 -5.61 22.35
C PHE A 454 8.99 -5.80 22.61
N GLU A 455 8.34 -4.83 23.26
CA GLU A 455 6.89 -4.85 23.47
C GLU A 455 6.26 -3.53 23.03
N VAL A 456 5.34 -3.60 22.09
CA VAL A 456 4.74 -2.45 21.41
C VAL A 456 3.28 -2.30 21.81
N PHE A 457 2.95 -1.16 22.41
CA PHE A 457 1.59 -0.74 22.71
C PHE A 457 1.04 0.10 21.54
N GLY A 458 0.71 -0.59 20.45
CA GLY A 458 0.25 0.05 19.21
C GLY A 458 0.38 -0.87 17.99
N ASN A 459 0.12 -0.32 16.80
CA ASN A 459 0.41 -1.00 15.54
C ASN A 459 1.88 -0.79 15.16
N VAL A 460 2.48 -1.74 14.44
CA VAL A 460 3.82 -1.61 13.85
C VAL A 460 3.72 -1.57 12.33
N ALA A 461 4.60 -0.79 11.68
CA ALA A 461 4.66 -0.71 10.22
C ALA A 461 5.32 -1.97 9.59
N ASP A 462 5.74 -1.87 8.33
CA ASP A 462 6.24 -3.01 7.56
C ASP A 462 7.58 -3.53 8.10
N ASP A 463 7.89 -4.78 7.77
CA ASP A 463 9.21 -5.38 8.01
C ASP A 463 9.57 -5.46 9.50
N LEU A 464 8.61 -5.86 10.34
CA LEU A 464 8.85 -6.12 11.77
C LEU A 464 9.81 -7.31 11.94
N ALA A 465 10.90 -7.12 12.69
CA ALA A 465 11.79 -8.19 13.16
C ALA A 465 12.42 -9.04 12.04
N ASP A 466 12.83 -8.41 10.94
CA ASP A 466 13.58 -9.06 9.87
C ASP A 466 14.87 -9.69 10.41
N THR A 467 15.13 -10.93 10.00
CA THR A 467 16.38 -11.64 10.27
C THR A 467 16.68 -11.75 11.77
N MET A 468 15.66 -11.67 12.62
CA MET A 468 15.77 -11.92 14.05
C MET A 468 16.24 -13.36 14.31
N THR A 469 17.23 -13.52 15.18
CA THR A 469 17.89 -14.81 15.44
C THR A 469 17.60 -15.39 16.83
N ASP A 470 17.18 -14.54 17.77
CA ASP A 470 16.68 -14.92 19.10
C ASP A 470 15.94 -13.75 19.77
N GLY A 471 15.26 -14.00 20.89
CA GLY A 471 14.57 -12.98 21.69
C GLY A 471 13.04 -13.03 21.54
N ARG A 472 12.38 -11.92 21.87
CA ARG A 472 10.91 -11.82 21.84
C ARG A 472 10.42 -10.48 21.28
N VAL A 473 9.38 -10.51 20.46
CA VAL A 473 8.67 -9.31 20.00
C VAL A 473 7.18 -9.48 20.27
N ILE A 474 6.58 -8.55 21.01
CA ILE A 474 5.18 -8.56 21.43
C ILE A 474 4.52 -7.30 20.86
N VAL A 475 3.44 -7.45 20.11
CA VAL A 475 2.70 -6.34 19.51
C VAL A 475 1.24 -6.40 19.97
N HIS A 476 0.81 -5.39 20.72
CA HIS A 476 -0.57 -5.29 21.22
C HIS A 476 -1.57 -4.76 20.18
N GLY A 477 -1.08 -4.30 19.02
CA GLY A 477 -1.90 -3.95 17.86
C GLY A 477 -1.70 -4.90 16.68
N ASN A 478 -1.79 -4.35 15.48
CA ASN A 478 -1.55 -5.04 14.21
C ASN A 478 -0.10 -4.87 13.75
N ALA A 479 0.42 -5.84 13.00
CA ALA A 479 1.64 -5.66 12.22
C ALA A 479 1.29 -5.51 10.73
N ARG A 480 2.01 -4.67 10.00
CA ARG A 480 1.79 -4.49 8.56
C ARG A 480 2.53 -5.58 7.77
N ASP A 481 2.90 -5.30 6.53
CA ASP A 481 3.38 -6.31 5.59
C ASP A 481 4.79 -6.79 5.99
N VAL A 482 5.14 -8.02 5.60
CA VAL A 482 6.51 -8.57 5.71
C VAL A 482 7.00 -8.77 7.16
N ALA A 483 6.09 -8.81 8.14
CA ALA A 483 6.45 -9.13 9.52
C ALA A 483 7.13 -10.51 9.64
N GLY A 484 8.23 -10.60 10.40
CA GLY A 484 8.99 -11.83 10.62
C GLY A 484 9.71 -12.34 9.37
N GLN A 485 10.11 -11.45 8.46
CA GLN A 485 10.95 -11.81 7.32
C GLN A 485 12.23 -12.50 7.77
N ALA A 486 12.60 -13.58 7.08
CA ALA A 486 13.84 -14.33 7.32
C ALA A 486 14.10 -14.69 8.80
N LEU A 487 13.04 -14.81 9.61
CA LEU A 487 13.11 -15.11 11.04
C LEU A 487 13.79 -16.47 11.26
N GLN A 488 14.81 -16.51 12.13
CA GLN A 488 15.67 -17.68 12.34
C GLN A 488 15.56 -18.28 13.75
N GLY A 489 15.08 -17.51 14.71
CA GLY A 489 14.85 -17.95 16.09
C GLY A 489 14.03 -16.94 16.88
N GLY A 490 13.73 -17.27 18.14
CA GLY A 490 12.91 -16.43 19.01
C GLY A 490 11.41 -16.53 18.76
N ARG A 491 10.66 -15.59 19.33
CA ARG A 491 9.18 -15.57 19.38
C ARG A 491 8.62 -14.22 18.98
N ILE A 492 7.68 -14.21 18.03
CA ILE A 492 6.89 -13.02 17.66
C ILE A 492 5.42 -13.28 18.00
N TYR A 493 4.81 -12.37 18.77
CA TYR A 493 3.40 -12.41 19.16
C TYR A 493 2.70 -11.14 18.68
N VAL A 494 1.64 -11.28 17.89
CA VAL A 494 0.82 -10.16 17.41
C VAL A 494 -0.62 -10.37 17.87
N ARG A 495 -1.15 -9.40 18.63
CA ARG A 495 -2.53 -9.41 19.13
C ARG A 495 -3.56 -9.19 18.03
N GLY A 496 -3.24 -8.33 17.06
CA GLY A 496 -4.11 -8.09 15.93
C GLY A 496 -3.82 -9.02 14.75
N SER A 497 -4.04 -8.46 13.56
CA SER A 497 -3.75 -9.11 12.29
C SER A 497 -2.36 -8.73 11.77
N VAL A 498 -1.85 -9.54 10.83
CA VAL A 498 -0.61 -9.27 10.09
C VAL A 498 -0.89 -9.03 8.60
N GLY A 499 -0.06 -8.22 7.96
CA GLY A 499 -0.13 -7.91 6.54
C GLY A 499 0.30 -9.07 5.62
N ASN A 500 0.51 -8.74 4.34
CA ASN A 500 0.97 -9.67 3.32
C ASN A 500 2.40 -10.15 3.61
N ARG A 501 2.73 -11.38 3.20
CA ARG A 501 4.08 -11.97 3.32
C ARG A 501 4.62 -12.08 4.74
N ALA A 502 3.75 -12.15 5.74
CA ALA A 502 4.20 -12.49 7.08
C ALA A 502 4.93 -13.86 7.08
N ALA A 503 6.04 -13.94 7.81
CA ALA A 503 6.93 -15.10 7.89
C ALA A 503 7.60 -15.51 6.55
N ILE A 504 7.72 -14.58 5.59
CA ILE A 504 8.44 -14.85 4.34
C ILE A 504 9.89 -15.26 4.63
N GLN A 505 10.37 -16.33 3.99
CA GLN A 505 11.71 -16.89 4.16
C GLN A 505 12.07 -17.30 5.60
N MET A 506 11.12 -17.45 6.52
CA MET A 506 11.37 -17.95 7.89
C MET A 506 12.10 -19.30 7.85
N ARG A 507 13.15 -19.48 8.67
CA ARG A 507 14.02 -20.67 8.64
C ARG A 507 14.28 -21.22 10.04
N GLU A 508 14.52 -22.52 10.10
CA GLU A 508 14.92 -23.21 11.32
C GLU A 508 16.31 -23.81 11.12
N PHE A 509 17.17 -23.69 12.12
CA PHE A 509 18.50 -24.27 12.07
C PHE A 509 18.83 -25.00 13.38
N ARG A 510 19.04 -26.32 13.27
CA ARG A 510 19.33 -27.21 14.41
C ARG A 510 18.26 -27.08 15.49
N GLU A 511 18.64 -26.65 16.69
CA GLU A 511 17.72 -26.49 17.83
C GLU A 511 17.03 -25.13 17.87
N ARG A 512 17.41 -24.20 16.98
CA ARG A 512 16.79 -22.86 16.90
C ARG A 512 15.55 -22.92 16.02
N ARG A 513 14.40 -23.06 16.69
CA ARG A 513 13.07 -23.05 16.07
C ARG A 513 12.37 -21.72 16.34
N PRO A 514 12.09 -20.90 15.31
CA PRO A 514 11.30 -19.69 15.51
C PRO A 514 9.80 -19.99 15.60
N TYR A 515 9.11 -19.17 16.40
CA TYR A 515 7.66 -19.22 16.58
C TYR A 515 7.04 -17.86 16.28
N PHE A 516 6.00 -17.85 15.44
CA PHE A 516 5.24 -16.64 15.12
C PHE A 516 3.75 -16.90 15.34
N ILE A 517 3.18 -16.28 16.38
CA ILE A 517 1.77 -16.39 16.74
C ILE A 517 1.03 -15.10 16.37
N VAL A 518 -0.02 -15.23 15.57
CA VAL A 518 -0.94 -14.16 15.16
C VAL A 518 -2.30 -14.46 15.76
N CYS A 519 -2.84 -13.55 16.56
CA CYS A 519 -4.09 -13.79 17.27
C CYS A 519 -5.32 -13.64 16.37
N GLU A 520 -5.28 -12.75 15.36
CA GLU A 520 -6.40 -12.55 14.44
C GLU A 520 -6.14 -13.17 13.07
N THR A 521 -5.97 -12.35 12.02
CA THR A 521 -5.90 -12.79 10.62
C THR A 521 -4.55 -12.49 9.97
N ALA A 522 -4.24 -13.14 8.84
CA ALA A 522 -3.01 -12.90 8.07
C ALA A 522 -3.27 -12.55 6.60
N GLY A 523 -2.39 -11.73 6.01
CA GLY A 523 -2.37 -11.34 4.60
C GLY A 523 -2.26 -12.48 3.58
N ASP A 524 -2.16 -12.12 2.30
CA ASP A 524 -1.73 -13.03 1.25
C ASP A 524 -0.25 -13.44 1.47
N TYR A 525 0.16 -14.57 0.89
CA TYR A 525 1.54 -15.07 0.91
C TYR A 525 2.11 -15.38 2.32
N LEU A 526 1.27 -15.75 3.28
CA LEU A 526 1.72 -16.21 4.61
C LEU A 526 2.70 -17.39 4.47
N GLY A 527 3.91 -17.25 5.02
CA GLY A 527 4.94 -18.29 4.98
C GLY A 527 5.54 -18.55 3.59
N GLU A 528 5.52 -17.57 2.69
CA GLU A 528 6.19 -17.67 1.39
C GLU A 528 7.68 -18.02 1.57
N TYR A 529 8.20 -19.00 0.82
CA TYR A 529 9.58 -19.51 0.92
C TYR A 529 10.03 -19.98 2.32
N MET A 530 9.09 -20.31 3.21
CA MET A 530 9.40 -20.81 4.55
C MET A 530 10.21 -22.13 4.47
N ALA A 531 11.31 -22.20 5.22
CA ALA A 531 12.22 -23.34 5.27
C ALA A 531 12.26 -24.01 6.66
N GLY A 532 11.48 -23.54 7.63
CA GLY A 532 11.40 -24.11 8.97
C GLY A 532 10.61 -23.24 9.94
N GLY A 533 10.39 -23.73 11.17
CA GLY A 533 9.69 -23.00 12.23
C GLY A 533 8.19 -23.30 12.35
N ARG A 534 7.50 -22.49 13.15
CA ARG A 534 6.06 -22.62 13.46
C ARG A 534 5.36 -21.28 13.33
N VAL A 535 4.41 -21.21 12.41
CA VAL A 535 3.48 -20.07 12.29
C VAL A 535 2.12 -20.53 12.78
N VAL A 536 1.47 -19.76 13.65
CA VAL A 536 0.13 -20.09 14.18
C VAL A 536 -0.77 -18.87 14.04
N VAL A 537 -1.89 -19.03 13.33
CA VAL A 537 -2.97 -18.04 13.21
C VAL A 537 -4.14 -18.53 14.06
N LEU A 538 -4.40 -17.84 15.17
CA LEU A 538 -5.41 -18.24 16.15
C LEU A 538 -6.84 -17.85 15.74
N ASN A 539 -7.02 -16.83 14.90
CA ASN A 539 -8.34 -16.39 14.43
C ASN A 539 -9.35 -16.21 15.59
N LEU A 540 -8.97 -15.48 16.64
CA LEU A 540 -9.76 -15.37 17.86
C LEU A 540 -11.13 -14.73 17.62
N SER A 541 -11.25 -13.81 16.66
CA SER A 541 -12.53 -13.23 16.21
C SER A 541 -13.40 -14.16 15.37
N CYS A 542 -12.96 -15.40 15.08
CA CYS A 542 -13.67 -16.36 14.24
C CYS A 542 -14.04 -15.80 12.86
N CYS A 543 -13.11 -15.09 12.22
CA CYS A 543 -13.27 -14.63 10.85
C CYS A 543 -13.44 -15.81 9.89
N ASP A 544 -14.40 -15.70 8.96
CA ASP A 544 -14.63 -16.70 7.90
C ASP A 544 -13.42 -16.86 6.97
N ARG A 545 -12.60 -15.81 6.88
CA ARG A 545 -11.37 -15.78 6.09
C ARG A 545 -10.18 -15.44 7.00
N PRO A 546 -9.63 -16.43 7.74
CA PRO A 546 -8.54 -16.21 8.68
C PRO A 546 -7.22 -15.80 8.01
N VAL A 547 -7.07 -16.13 6.73
CA VAL A 547 -5.83 -15.91 5.97
C VAL A 547 -6.15 -15.52 4.52
N GLY A 548 -5.19 -14.85 3.86
CA GLY A 548 -5.24 -14.55 2.45
C GLY A 548 -5.03 -15.77 1.54
N ASN A 549 -4.56 -15.52 0.33
CA ASN A 549 -4.22 -16.52 -0.69
C ASN A 549 -2.72 -16.81 -0.73
N TYR A 550 -2.33 -17.81 -1.52
CA TYR A 550 -0.92 -18.17 -1.82
C TYR A 550 -0.10 -18.59 -0.60
N ILE A 551 -0.76 -19.17 0.40
CA ILE A 551 -0.17 -19.62 1.67
C ILE A 551 0.93 -20.65 1.37
N GLY A 552 2.10 -20.48 1.97
CA GLY A 552 3.21 -21.41 1.85
C GLY A 552 3.82 -21.48 0.45
N THR A 553 3.55 -20.53 -0.45
CA THR A 553 4.15 -20.54 -1.80
C THR A 553 5.67 -20.68 -1.72
N GLY A 554 6.25 -21.70 -2.34
CA GLY A 554 7.69 -21.97 -2.30
C GLY A 554 8.22 -22.53 -0.96
N MET A 555 7.34 -22.92 -0.04
CA MET A 555 7.71 -23.52 1.25
C MET A 555 8.44 -24.87 1.06
N VAL A 556 9.56 -25.03 1.76
CA VAL A 556 10.41 -26.25 1.71
C VAL A 556 10.60 -26.93 3.07
N GLY A 557 10.17 -26.27 4.16
CA GLY A 557 10.12 -26.82 5.52
C GLY A 557 9.28 -25.97 6.48
N GLY A 558 8.97 -26.52 7.66
CA GLY A 558 8.15 -25.85 8.69
C GLY A 558 6.69 -26.32 8.71
N LYS A 559 5.87 -25.66 9.56
CA LYS A 559 4.41 -25.88 9.64
C LYS A 559 3.68 -24.56 9.92
N ILE A 560 2.54 -24.37 9.25
CA ILE A 560 1.62 -23.25 9.46
C ILE A 560 0.30 -23.83 9.98
N PHE A 561 -0.14 -23.39 11.15
CA PHE A 561 -1.37 -23.83 11.82
C PHE A 561 -2.39 -22.70 11.77
N ILE A 562 -3.54 -22.92 11.14
CA ILE A 562 -4.58 -21.89 11.00
C ILE A 562 -5.86 -22.41 11.64
N ARG A 563 -6.31 -21.78 12.73
CA ARG A 563 -7.59 -22.11 13.39
C ARG A 563 -8.74 -21.60 12.55
N GLY A 564 -9.40 -22.51 11.83
CA GLY A 564 -10.42 -22.18 10.86
C GLY A 564 -10.20 -22.87 9.52
N ASN A 565 -11.06 -22.57 8.55
CA ASN A 565 -11.09 -23.27 7.28
C ASN A 565 -10.21 -22.57 6.23
N VAL A 566 -9.28 -23.30 5.63
CA VAL A 566 -8.48 -22.85 4.48
C VAL A 566 -8.81 -23.70 3.27
N ARG A 567 -9.26 -23.05 2.18
CA ARG A 567 -9.55 -23.74 0.91
C ARG A 567 -8.25 -24.16 0.24
N SER A 568 -8.25 -25.30 -0.46
CA SER A 568 -7.08 -25.78 -1.21
C SER A 568 -6.58 -24.74 -2.23
N SER A 569 -7.50 -23.96 -2.83
CA SER A 569 -7.18 -22.88 -3.77
C SER A 569 -6.39 -21.71 -3.16
N GLN A 570 -6.34 -21.59 -1.82
CA GLN A 570 -5.57 -20.57 -1.11
C GLN A 570 -4.12 -20.99 -0.84
N VAL A 571 -3.76 -22.26 -1.09
CA VAL A 571 -2.44 -22.81 -0.73
C VAL A 571 -1.56 -22.93 -1.97
N GLY A 572 -0.37 -22.32 -1.91
CA GLY A 572 0.59 -22.31 -3.00
C GLY A 572 0.14 -21.54 -4.25
N LEU A 573 0.96 -21.63 -5.30
CA LEU A 573 0.64 -21.13 -6.64
C LEU A 573 0.32 -22.30 -7.57
N LEU A 574 -0.94 -22.77 -7.55
CA LEU A 574 -1.43 -23.84 -8.44
C LEU A 574 -1.61 -23.33 -9.88
N PRO A 575 -1.40 -24.10 -10.96
CA PRO A 575 -1.72 -23.68 -12.33
C PRO A 575 -3.20 -23.29 -12.50
N LEU A 576 -3.53 -22.51 -13.53
CA LEU A 576 -4.93 -22.20 -13.83
C LEU A 576 -5.65 -23.45 -14.35
N PRO A 577 -6.93 -23.68 -13.99
CA PRO A 577 -7.72 -24.79 -14.53
C PRO A 577 -7.72 -24.84 -16.05
N GLU A 578 -7.71 -23.68 -16.71
CA GLU A 578 -7.70 -23.58 -18.17
C GLU A 578 -6.35 -23.99 -18.76
N ASP A 579 -5.23 -23.72 -18.08
CA ASP A 579 -3.91 -24.20 -18.50
C ASP A 579 -3.82 -25.71 -18.37
N VAL A 580 -4.37 -26.27 -17.28
CA VAL A 580 -4.46 -27.72 -17.07
C VAL A 580 -5.38 -28.33 -18.13
N SER A 581 -6.54 -27.71 -18.40
CA SER A 581 -7.47 -28.15 -19.45
C SER A 581 -6.82 -28.15 -20.82
N ALA A 582 -6.16 -27.06 -21.21
CA ALA A 582 -5.46 -26.95 -22.50
C ALA A 582 -4.34 -28.00 -22.62
N TYR A 583 -3.60 -28.23 -21.53
CA TYR A 583 -2.60 -29.30 -21.50
C TYR A 583 -3.23 -30.68 -21.67
N LEU A 584 -4.33 -30.97 -20.98
CA LEU A 584 -5.04 -32.24 -21.13
C LEU A 584 -5.62 -32.41 -22.54
N HIS A 585 -6.18 -31.36 -23.14
CA HIS A 585 -6.63 -31.39 -24.52
C HIS A 585 -5.49 -31.72 -25.49
N SER A 586 -4.30 -31.13 -25.29
CA SER A 586 -3.11 -31.49 -26.06
C SER A 586 -2.74 -32.97 -25.92
N LEU A 587 -2.90 -33.56 -24.72
CA LEU A 587 -2.66 -34.99 -24.52
C LEU A 587 -3.71 -35.87 -25.19
N CYS A 588 -4.96 -35.40 -25.29
CA CYS A 588 -6.00 -36.06 -26.09
C CYS A 588 -5.67 -36.02 -27.58
N ASP A 589 -5.24 -34.86 -28.09
CA ASP A 589 -4.85 -34.68 -29.49
C ASP A 589 -3.65 -35.56 -29.88
N GLU A 590 -2.72 -35.78 -28.93
CA GLU A 590 -1.59 -36.72 -29.07
C GLU A 590 -2.01 -38.20 -28.93
N GLY A 591 -3.28 -38.50 -28.62
CA GLY A 591 -3.79 -39.86 -28.44
C GLY A 591 -3.33 -40.54 -27.14
N LEU A 592 -2.85 -39.77 -26.16
CA LEU A 592 -2.30 -40.27 -24.89
C LEU A 592 -3.35 -40.47 -23.80
N ILE A 593 -4.50 -39.79 -23.92
CA ILE A 593 -5.68 -39.98 -23.06
C ILE A 593 -6.98 -39.92 -23.88
N ASP A 594 -7.98 -40.70 -23.48
CA ASP A 594 -9.31 -40.64 -24.09
C ASP A 594 -9.99 -39.32 -23.71
N SER A 595 -10.52 -38.61 -24.73
CA SER A 595 -11.37 -37.42 -24.59
C SER A 595 -12.51 -37.57 -23.57
N ARG A 596 -13.01 -38.78 -23.33
CA ARG A 596 -14.06 -39.07 -22.32
C ARG A 596 -13.61 -38.72 -20.90
N LEU A 597 -12.32 -38.88 -20.58
CA LEU A 597 -11.75 -38.56 -19.27
C LEU A 597 -11.84 -37.05 -18.95
N LEU A 598 -11.95 -36.18 -19.98
CA LEU A 598 -12.15 -34.73 -19.78
C LEU A 598 -13.56 -34.37 -19.32
N SER A 599 -14.53 -35.28 -19.52
CA SER A 599 -15.93 -35.09 -19.11
C SER A 599 -16.27 -35.72 -17.76
N GLU A 600 -15.34 -36.47 -17.16
CA GLU A 600 -15.54 -37.22 -15.92
C GLU A 600 -15.21 -36.39 -14.67
N GLY A 601 -16.08 -35.45 -14.27
CA GLY A 601 -16.06 -34.85 -12.92
C GLY A 601 -14.69 -34.33 -12.41
N LEU A 602 -13.75 -34.08 -13.32
CA LEU A 602 -12.34 -33.86 -13.04
C LEU A 602 -12.20 -32.44 -12.51
N ASP A 603 -11.93 -32.29 -11.22
CA ASP A 603 -11.58 -30.98 -10.67
C ASP A 603 -10.15 -30.63 -11.08
N LEU A 604 -10.03 -29.81 -12.13
CA LEU A 604 -8.77 -29.33 -12.68
C LEU A 604 -7.98 -28.44 -11.72
N SER A 605 -8.60 -27.99 -10.62
CA SER A 605 -7.95 -27.20 -9.58
C SER A 605 -7.42 -28.03 -8.42
N ASP A 606 -7.80 -29.31 -8.34
CA ASP A 606 -7.40 -30.23 -7.27
C ASP A 606 -6.40 -31.29 -7.76
N PRO A 607 -5.12 -31.22 -7.35
CA PRO A 607 -4.13 -32.26 -7.63
C PRO A 607 -4.58 -33.67 -7.22
N ALA A 608 -5.35 -33.81 -6.13
CA ALA A 608 -5.82 -35.11 -5.67
C ALA A 608 -6.94 -35.68 -6.57
N SER A 609 -7.74 -34.82 -7.20
CA SER A 609 -8.69 -35.23 -8.24
C SER A 609 -7.96 -35.73 -9.48
N ILE A 610 -6.89 -35.03 -9.90
CA ILE A 610 -6.04 -35.43 -11.03
C ILE A 610 -5.37 -36.79 -10.75
N GLU A 611 -4.83 -36.98 -9.54
CA GLU A 611 -4.23 -38.25 -9.08
C GLU A 611 -5.19 -39.43 -9.11
N ARG A 612 -6.46 -39.22 -8.75
CA ARG A 612 -7.47 -40.28 -8.68
C ARG A 612 -8.08 -40.64 -10.03
N THR A 613 -8.12 -39.69 -10.97
CA THR A 613 -8.90 -39.84 -12.22
C THR A 613 -8.03 -40.19 -13.42
N LEU A 614 -6.82 -39.63 -13.51
CA LEU A 614 -5.94 -39.86 -14.67
C LEU A 614 -5.01 -41.07 -14.46
N PRO A 615 -4.64 -41.79 -15.54
CA PRO A 615 -3.64 -42.85 -15.46
C PRO A 615 -2.33 -42.38 -14.79
N PRO A 616 -1.62 -43.21 -14.00
CA PRO A 616 -0.48 -42.78 -13.19
C PRO A 616 0.61 -42.01 -13.95
N GLU A 617 0.95 -42.45 -15.17
CA GLU A 617 1.96 -41.79 -16.01
C GLU A 617 1.52 -40.40 -16.46
N ILE A 618 0.25 -40.24 -16.84
CA ILE A 618 -0.34 -38.98 -17.29
C ILE A 618 -0.54 -38.04 -16.10
N SER A 619 -1.09 -38.56 -15.01
CA SER A 619 -1.22 -37.83 -13.75
C SER A 619 0.14 -37.26 -13.32
N SER A 620 1.21 -38.06 -13.33
CA SER A 620 2.57 -37.59 -13.03
C SER A 620 3.03 -36.45 -13.95
N ARG A 621 2.71 -36.49 -15.26
CA ARG A 621 3.01 -35.39 -16.20
C ARG A 621 2.22 -34.12 -15.85
N VAL A 622 0.92 -34.23 -15.61
CA VAL A 622 0.04 -33.10 -15.31
C VAL A 622 0.39 -32.47 -13.97
N LEU A 623 0.68 -33.28 -12.94
CA LEU A 623 1.10 -32.81 -11.63
C LEU A 623 2.43 -32.05 -11.66
N ARG A 624 3.28 -32.25 -12.67
CA ARG A 624 4.44 -31.36 -12.83
C ARG A 624 4.01 -29.92 -13.05
N LEU A 625 2.86 -29.63 -13.65
CA LEU A 625 2.37 -28.25 -13.76
C LEU A 625 2.11 -27.62 -12.38
N PHE A 626 1.77 -28.44 -11.39
CA PHE A 626 1.50 -28.02 -10.00
C PHE A 626 2.77 -27.88 -9.16
N TYR A 627 3.85 -28.57 -9.53
CA TYR A 627 5.07 -28.71 -8.71
C TYR A 627 6.36 -28.49 -9.51
N SER A 628 6.30 -27.73 -10.62
CA SER A 628 7.23 -27.75 -11.77
C SER A 628 8.69 -27.36 -11.51
N SER A 629 9.08 -26.96 -10.31
CA SER A 629 10.49 -26.70 -10.01
C SER A 629 11.12 -27.81 -9.19
N ARG A 630 12.39 -28.11 -9.47
CA ARG A 630 13.24 -29.02 -8.66
C ARG A 630 13.36 -28.59 -7.18
N HIS A 631 12.84 -27.40 -6.86
CA HIS A 631 12.91 -26.74 -5.56
C HIS A 631 11.53 -26.53 -4.91
N SER A 632 10.43 -26.90 -5.58
CA SER A 632 9.07 -26.81 -5.02
C SER A 632 8.63 -28.18 -4.53
N LYS A 633 8.43 -28.31 -3.22
CA LYS A 633 7.84 -29.50 -2.62
C LYS A 633 6.31 -29.38 -2.63
N ARG A 634 5.61 -30.52 -2.68
CA ARG A 634 4.14 -30.54 -2.56
C ARG A 634 3.76 -29.99 -1.18
N ILE A 635 2.86 -29.00 -1.17
CA ILE A 635 2.31 -28.46 0.07
C ILE A 635 1.02 -29.22 0.36
N ARG A 636 0.91 -29.80 1.55
CA ARG A 636 -0.30 -30.43 2.06
C ARG A 636 -1.08 -29.43 2.90
N ASN A 637 -2.40 -29.49 2.80
CA ASN A 637 -3.34 -28.77 3.66
C ASN A 637 -4.25 -29.83 4.31
N GLU A 638 -4.01 -30.12 5.58
CA GLU A 638 -4.76 -31.12 6.34
C GLU A 638 -5.69 -30.43 7.33
N LYS A 639 -6.98 -30.74 7.25
CA LYS A 639 -7.96 -30.26 8.21
C LYS A 639 -8.10 -31.28 9.35
N ARG A 640 -7.63 -30.92 10.55
CA ARG A 640 -7.61 -31.81 11.72
C ARG A 640 -7.40 -31.06 13.04
N VAL A 641 -7.66 -31.74 14.14
CA VAL A 641 -7.21 -31.30 15.47
C VAL A 641 -5.68 -31.49 15.57
N LEU A 642 -5.04 -30.69 16.42
CA LEU A 642 -3.61 -30.85 16.74
C LEU A 642 -3.34 -32.24 17.33
N SER A 643 -2.21 -32.85 16.93
CA SER A 643 -1.75 -34.10 17.55
C SER A 643 -1.23 -33.84 18.97
N ASP A 644 -1.09 -34.88 19.79
CA ASP A 644 -0.59 -34.71 21.16
C ASP A 644 0.84 -34.13 21.20
N ALA A 645 1.68 -34.49 20.22
CA ALA A 645 3.01 -33.91 20.06
C ALA A 645 2.95 -32.41 19.72
N GLU A 646 2.04 -32.02 18.82
CA GLU A 646 1.85 -30.61 18.46
C GLU A 646 1.23 -29.79 19.61
N LYS A 647 0.30 -30.38 20.38
CA LYS A 647 -0.22 -29.75 21.60
C LYS A 647 0.88 -29.55 22.63
N SER A 648 1.71 -30.56 22.86
CA SER A 648 2.85 -30.46 23.79
C SER A 648 3.87 -29.41 23.33
N GLU A 649 4.10 -29.27 22.02
CA GLU A 649 4.99 -28.26 21.44
C GLU A 649 4.40 -26.84 21.56
N LEU A 650 3.15 -26.65 21.15
CA LEU A 650 2.54 -25.32 21.00
C LEU A 650 1.95 -24.77 22.31
N SER A 651 1.50 -25.62 23.24
CA SER A 651 0.90 -25.19 24.51
C SER A 651 1.76 -24.18 25.29
N PRO A 652 3.06 -24.42 25.56
CA PRO A 652 3.86 -23.44 26.30
C PRO A 652 4.05 -22.12 25.54
N VAL A 653 4.12 -22.15 24.21
CA VAL A 653 4.29 -20.96 23.37
C VAL A 653 3.01 -20.14 23.29
N ILE A 654 1.86 -20.80 23.12
CA ILE A 654 0.55 -20.15 23.12
C ILE A 654 0.25 -19.58 24.51
N SER A 655 0.54 -20.31 25.59
CA SER A 655 0.38 -19.77 26.95
C SER A 655 1.22 -18.51 27.17
N ASP A 656 2.49 -18.53 26.76
CA ASP A 656 3.38 -17.37 26.85
C ASP A 656 2.88 -16.19 26.00
N CYS A 657 2.27 -16.45 24.83
CA CYS A 657 1.61 -15.45 23.99
C CYS A 657 0.40 -14.82 24.69
N LEU A 658 -0.51 -15.64 25.24
CA LEU A 658 -1.69 -15.16 25.95
C LEU A 658 -1.30 -14.30 27.16
N ASP A 659 -0.32 -14.75 27.95
CA ASP A 659 0.19 -14.01 29.10
C ASP A 659 0.83 -12.67 28.67
N SER A 660 1.68 -12.69 27.64
CA SER A 660 2.35 -11.48 27.13
C SER A 660 1.39 -10.45 26.58
N LEU A 661 0.24 -10.87 26.04
CA LEU A 661 -0.77 -10.01 25.44
C LEU A 661 -1.95 -9.68 26.38
N ASN A 662 -1.86 -10.10 27.65
CA ASN A 662 -2.93 -9.97 28.65
C ASN A 662 -4.27 -10.54 28.16
N LEU A 663 -4.24 -11.70 27.51
CA LEU A 663 -5.42 -12.43 27.05
C LEU A 663 -5.84 -13.50 28.09
N PRO A 664 -7.14 -13.83 28.21
CA PRO A 664 -7.59 -14.82 29.19
C PRO A 664 -6.95 -16.20 28.98
N ARG A 665 -6.33 -16.75 30.03
CA ARG A 665 -5.78 -18.13 30.00
C ARG A 665 -6.83 -19.21 29.72
N SER A 666 -8.11 -18.92 29.97
CA SER A 666 -9.22 -19.82 29.63
C SER A 666 -9.29 -20.14 28.13
N LEU A 667 -8.76 -19.27 27.26
CA LEU A 667 -8.69 -19.49 25.81
C LEU A 667 -7.77 -20.66 25.44
N LEU A 668 -6.76 -20.99 26.26
CA LEU A 668 -5.77 -22.00 25.90
C LEU A 668 -6.41 -23.38 25.63
N ALA A 669 -7.35 -23.80 26.48
CA ALA A 669 -8.04 -25.07 26.31
C ALA A 669 -8.87 -25.11 25.02
N GLU A 670 -9.59 -24.02 24.73
CA GLU A 670 -10.36 -23.87 23.50
C GLU A 670 -9.45 -23.93 22.27
N ILE A 671 -8.36 -23.15 22.26
CA ILE A 671 -7.38 -23.09 21.17
C ILE A 671 -6.81 -24.50 20.90
N LEU A 672 -6.31 -25.20 21.92
CA LEU A 672 -5.67 -26.51 21.74
C LEU A 672 -6.64 -27.63 21.32
N SER A 673 -7.93 -27.46 21.60
CA SER A 673 -9.00 -28.40 21.23
C SER A 673 -9.63 -28.10 19.85
N SER A 674 -9.33 -26.95 19.26
CA SER A 674 -9.91 -26.50 18.01
C SER A 674 -9.44 -27.32 16.81
N GLU A 675 -10.21 -27.25 15.72
CA GLU A 675 -9.81 -27.76 14.42
C GLU A 675 -8.93 -26.75 13.68
N TYR A 676 -7.89 -27.25 13.02
CA TYR A 676 -6.92 -26.46 12.27
C TYR A 676 -6.84 -26.92 10.83
N SER A 677 -6.66 -25.96 9.91
CA SER A 677 -5.98 -26.21 8.64
C SER A 677 -4.47 -26.17 8.89
N VAL A 678 -3.82 -27.33 8.78
CA VAL A 678 -2.37 -27.50 8.95
C VAL A 678 -1.72 -27.55 7.58
N VAL A 679 -0.97 -26.49 7.26
CA VAL A 679 -0.21 -26.39 6.01
C VAL A 679 1.24 -26.80 6.27
N SER A 680 1.70 -27.82 5.56
CA SER A 680 3.04 -28.37 5.71
C SER A 680 3.59 -28.95 4.42
N VAL A 681 4.90 -29.11 4.37
CA VAL A 681 5.59 -29.76 3.27
C VAL A 681 5.36 -31.26 3.31
N GLY A 682 4.93 -31.81 2.17
CA GLY A 682 4.52 -33.20 1.99
C GLY A 682 5.60 -34.18 1.60
#